data_AF-I2G4K4-F1
#
_entry.id   AF-I2G4K4-F1
#
_cell.length_a   1.000
_cell.length_b   1.000
_cell.length_c   1.000
_cell.angle_alpha   90.00
_cell.angle_beta   90.00
_cell.angle_gamma   90.00
#
_symmetry.space_group_name_H-M   'P 1'
#
loop_
_entity.id
_entity.type
_entity.pdbx_description
1 polymer ?
#
loop_
_entity_poly.entity_id
_entity_poly.type
_entity_poly.pdbx_seq_one_letter_code
_entity_poly.pdbx_strand_id
1 'polypeptide(L)'
;MTDASYQLLPSRESEETCLSELESKPGFDKNALPLPVSSDSSDSPERPKRSSPCLIFKALLCIVLLSTTLFAACCAYRSGIDAAIRTNRPWRTHRPTVTSISSASSDTNIVFGLGLGDVTGPIVEVNMMGYASLPQTNTGLHIRLRSRAFIVGSQDAGSASFRPRLSSRFTALLPTADGDAKRWLFINSDICMGDSALRRAVVERLREQYPGIYGERNVAFVGTHSHAGPGGFMQALLPTLTSKGVILQNFDAIVDGTVKAAVRAHEDYSSRQQRLAEGKGSTRLSYGKTRLEDAHIQRSRYAYEQNPQEERDLYNDEDQDHEFGLLKFEDIVAEGDAEARAAGFLSWYAVHGTSLYENNTLTSGDNKGLAALLYESAQEPEKLPGQNAFVAGFSQALVGDTSPNTKGAWCDDGSVCEYKHSTCDNGKGKERVQTCHGRGPAWGNDEYIPTSPTGGYDWASNEIIARKQVDAARSIMERSTSSPSSDGEYDKMTALIGPIKSVKMNVDMSAYTVYRPDGSRVKTCPAALGYGFAGGTTDGPGAFDFVQGSNRTDHHNPFWDVVKAFVKNPGKEQIECQAPKAILLDIGEIHKPYNWGPSIVEVQILRVGQLFILIVPGEFTTMAGRRLKRTVAASIKKAGVLSEEEGEPIVQVSGPASTYGHYVTTEEEYSVQRYEGASTLFGPHTLAAYIDVFSRRLVPALKEGARDLPLGPQRDFDIRKAWKLKTGVVYDNPPIGHAFGDVLEQPLLSYPIPNTLNSSKSHFDGSPTTPGASNITVTFVGANPRNNLRLEDTYFEVQRYTDLGLWEVERTDGHHSTTMRWTRTNELHGSSKVEVGWNVEPWTRSGLYRIVYYGDRKTPFTGKIQPFAGVSSEFYVV
;
A
#
# COMPACT_ATOMS: atom_id res chain seq x y z
N MET A 1 33.19 -18.67 48.16
CA MET A 1 33.92 -19.75 48.84
C MET A 1 33.45 -21.06 48.25
N THR A 2 34.38 -21.94 47.88
CA THR A 2 34.28 -23.42 47.74
C THR A 2 33.09 -24.06 46.99
N ASP A 3 33.26 -25.13 46.22
CA ASP A 3 34.40 -25.65 45.43
C ASP A 3 33.86 -26.85 44.62
N ALA A 4 34.18 -26.97 43.34
CA ALA A 4 33.92 -28.18 42.54
C ALA A 4 34.71 -28.11 41.22
N SER A 5 35.92 -28.65 41.23
CA SER A 5 36.86 -28.66 40.11
C SER A 5 36.94 -30.04 39.43
N TYR A 6 37.63 -30.06 38.27
CA TYR A 6 38.24 -31.20 37.53
C TYR A 6 37.40 -31.87 36.42
N GLN A 7 37.96 -32.31 35.27
CA GLN A 7 39.20 -31.99 34.51
C GLN A 7 39.05 -32.51 33.05
N LEU A 8 39.99 -32.22 32.14
CA LEU A 8 40.00 -32.68 30.73
C LEU A 8 41.04 -33.78 30.45
N LEU A 9 40.94 -34.41 29.25
CA LEU A 9 41.92 -35.29 28.53
C LEU A 9 41.80 -36.83 28.74
N PRO A 10 42.27 -37.70 27.80
CA PRO A 10 42.37 -37.61 26.33
C PRO A 10 41.94 -38.90 25.55
N SER A 11 42.35 -39.01 24.28
CA SER A 11 41.95 -39.96 23.20
C SER A 11 42.70 -41.30 23.04
N ARG A 12 42.08 -42.28 22.33
CA ARG A 12 42.66 -43.35 21.45
C ARG A 12 41.52 -44.02 20.65
N GLU A 13 41.49 -44.18 19.30
CA GLU A 13 42.27 -45.07 18.37
C GLU A 13 42.28 -46.56 18.78
N SER A 14 42.12 -47.59 17.92
CA SER A 14 42.22 -47.78 16.43
C SER A 14 41.26 -48.91 15.94
N GLU A 15 40.97 -49.13 14.64
CA GLU A 15 41.63 -50.00 13.61
C GLU A 15 41.02 -49.66 12.21
N GLU A 16 41.78 -49.34 11.15
CA GLU A 16 42.35 -50.21 10.06
C GLU A 16 41.31 -51.01 9.20
N THR A 17 41.44 -51.24 7.87
CA THR A 17 42.57 -51.12 6.91
C THR A 17 42.12 -50.75 5.45
N CYS A 18 43.03 -50.72 4.46
CA CYS A 18 42.84 -50.16 3.09
C CYS A 18 42.99 -51.15 1.90
N LEU A 19 42.43 -50.75 0.75
CA LEU A 19 42.92 -50.89 -0.66
C LEU A 19 43.08 -52.24 -1.42
N SER A 20 42.29 -52.34 -2.51
CA SER A 20 42.63 -52.62 -3.94
C SER A 20 43.27 -53.93 -4.49
N GLU A 21 42.55 -54.47 -5.50
CA GLU A 21 42.99 -54.92 -6.85
C GLU A 21 43.44 -56.37 -7.23
N LEU A 22 42.87 -56.78 -8.38
CA LEU A 22 43.43 -57.54 -9.54
C LEU A 22 43.22 -59.08 -9.77
N GLU A 23 43.00 -59.36 -11.07
CA GLU A 23 43.01 -60.61 -11.88
C GLU A 23 41.96 -61.73 -11.60
N SER A 24 41.16 -62.18 -12.59
CA SER A 24 41.64 -62.93 -13.78
C SER A 24 40.55 -63.21 -14.85
N LYS A 25 40.98 -63.60 -16.05
CA LYS A 25 40.23 -64.14 -17.22
C LYS A 25 40.83 -65.54 -17.55
N PRO A 26 40.26 -66.46 -18.39
CA PRO A 26 39.70 -66.17 -19.75
C PRO A 26 38.59 -67.12 -20.30
N GLY A 27 38.13 -66.89 -21.55
CA GLY A 27 37.56 -67.94 -22.43
C GLY A 27 36.50 -67.53 -23.49
N PHE A 28 36.86 -67.56 -24.79
CA PHE A 28 36.11 -67.91 -26.05
C PHE A 28 34.57 -67.63 -26.21
N ASP A 29 33.98 -67.30 -27.38
CA ASP A 29 34.42 -66.84 -28.72
C ASP A 29 33.20 -66.34 -29.58
N LYS A 30 33.44 -65.37 -30.49
CA LYS A 30 32.79 -65.08 -31.82
C LYS A 30 31.25 -65.00 -32.12
N ASN A 31 30.93 -63.93 -32.88
CA ASN A 31 30.14 -63.84 -34.16
C ASN A 31 28.66 -63.33 -34.25
N ALA A 32 28.52 -62.23 -35.01
CA ALA A 32 27.58 -61.96 -36.14
C ALA A 32 26.08 -61.58 -35.97
N LEU A 33 25.65 -60.62 -36.83
CA LEU A 33 24.27 -60.30 -37.29
C LEU A 33 23.79 -61.36 -38.35
N PRO A 34 22.51 -61.45 -38.81
CA PRO A 34 21.41 -60.43 -38.88
C PRO A 34 19.95 -60.95 -38.64
N LEU A 35 18.94 -60.17 -39.06
CA LEU A 35 17.48 -60.47 -39.26
C LEU A 35 17.24 -61.59 -40.34
N PRO A 36 16.01 -62.06 -40.75
CA PRO A 36 14.61 -61.61 -40.50
C PRO A 36 13.51 -62.74 -40.38
N VAL A 37 12.21 -62.39 -40.56
CA VAL A 37 11.05 -63.16 -41.14
C VAL A 37 9.90 -63.65 -40.22
N SER A 38 8.69 -63.59 -40.81
CA SER A 38 7.30 -63.66 -40.35
C SER A 38 6.68 -65.05 -40.10
N SER A 39 5.43 -65.05 -39.60
CA SER A 39 4.37 -65.95 -40.11
C SER A 39 2.98 -65.24 -40.09
N ASP A 40 2.17 -65.50 -41.13
CA ASP A 40 0.82 -64.95 -41.38
C ASP A 40 -0.29 -65.93 -40.93
N SER A 41 -1.55 -65.45 -40.78
CA SER A 41 -2.70 -65.89 -41.61
C SER A 41 -4.10 -65.45 -41.10
N SER A 42 -4.88 -64.84 -42.02
CA SER A 42 -6.36 -64.93 -42.24
C SER A 42 -7.38 -64.72 -41.07
N ASP A 43 -8.55 -64.11 -41.25
CA ASP A 43 -9.37 -63.98 -42.48
C ASP A 43 -10.34 -62.76 -42.48
N SER A 44 -10.97 -62.52 -43.63
CA SER A 44 -12.09 -61.56 -43.88
C SER A 44 -13.32 -62.33 -44.45
N PRO A 45 -14.45 -61.77 -44.98
CA PRO A 45 -14.94 -60.38 -45.19
C PRO A 45 -16.37 -60.14 -44.57
N GLU A 46 -17.10 -59.01 -44.69
CA GLU A 46 -17.80 -58.44 -45.87
C GLU A 46 -18.24 -56.95 -45.68
N ARG A 47 -18.89 -56.39 -46.71
CA ARG A 47 -19.22 -54.96 -47.01
C ARG A 47 -20.75 -54.81 -47.31
N PRO A 48 -21.31 -53.67 -47.81
CA PRO A 48 -21.00 -52.23 -47.69
C PRO A 48 -22.24 -51.31 -47.45
N LYS A 49 -22.04 -49.98 -47.27
CA LYS A 49 -22.71 -48.91 -48.09
C LYS A 49 -22.21 -47.47 -47.79
N ARG A 50 -21.83 -46.76 -48.87
CA ARG A 50 -22.06 -45.33 -49.30
C ARG A 50 -22.31 -44.22 -48.24
N SER A 51 -21.91 -42.94 -48.42
CA SER A 51 -21.34 -42.23 -49.59
C SER A 51 -20.64 -40.88 -49.22
N SER A 52 -19.75 -40.41 -50.10
CA SER A 52 -19.08 -39.08 -50.13
C SER A 52 -20.00 -37.96 -50.71
N PRO A 53 -19.59 -36.68 -50.98
CA PRO A 53 -18.24 -36.09 -50.90
C PRO A 53 -18.06 -34.65 -50.35
N CYS A 54 -16.79 -34.27 -50.19
CA CYS A 54 -16.29 -32.91 -50.03
C CYS A 54 -16.50 -32.05 -51.29
N LEU A 55 -17.03 -30.83 -51.17
CA LEU A 55 -16.98 -29.80 -52.25
C LEU A 55 -17.22 -28.32 -51.84
N ILE A 56 -17.53 -28.00 -50.57
CA ILE A 56 -17.98 -26.64 -50.20
C ILE A 56 -16.84 -25.70 -49.70
N PHE A 57 -15.71 -26.25 -49.23
CA PHE A 57 -14.68 -25.45 -48.55
C PHE A 57 -13.63 -24.75 -49.45
N LYS A 58 -13.75 -24.85 -50.79
CA LYS A 58 -12.81 -24.21 -51.74
C LYS A 58 -13.41 -23.06 -52.57
N ALA A 59 -14.71 -22.77 -52.43
CA ALA A 59 -15.37 -21.70 -53.20
C ALA A 59 -15.34 -20.32 -52.50
N LEU A 60 -15.27 -20.28 -51.16
CA LEU A 60 -15.36 -19.03 -50.39
C LEU A 60 -14.03 -18.26 -50.27
N LEU A 61 -12.87 -18.91 -50.47
CA LEU A 61 -11.56 -18.28 -50.32
C LEU A 61 -11.12 -17.46 -51.55
N CYS A 62 -11.74 -17.67 -52.72
CA CYS A 62 -11.38 -16.97 -53.96
C CYS A 62 -12.17 -15.66 -54.21
N ILE A 63 -13.24 -15.41 -53.44
CA ILE A 63 -14.09 -14.20 -53.60
C ILE A 63 -13.55 -13.01 -52.79
N VAL A 64 -12.75 -13.26 -51.74
CA VAL A 64 -12.20 -12.23 -50.84
C VAL A 64 -10.84 -11.66 -51.30
N LEU A 65 -10.17 -12.31 -52.27
CA LEU A 65 -8.81 -11.96 -52.73
C LEU A 65 -8.76 -11.25 -54.10
N LEU A 66 -9.91 -10.80 -54.64
CA LEU A 66 -10.00 -10.17 -55.97
C LEU A 66 -10.71 -8.80 -55.99
N SER A 67 -11.05 -8.22 -54.84
CA SER A 67 -11.78 -6.94 -54.74
C SER A 67 -10.92 -5.73 -54.32
N THR A 68 -9.60 -5.86 -54.27
CA THR A 68 -8.67 -4.82 -53.77
C THR A 68 -7.66 -4.29 -54.78
N THR A 69 -7.97 -4.31 -56.09
CA THR A 69 -7.21 -3.58 -57.12
C THR A 69 -8.07 -3.19 -58.33
N LEU A 70 -8.92 -2.15 -58.24
CA LEU A 70 -9.27 -1.20 -59.33
C LEU A 70 -10.34 -0.18 -58.84
N PHE A 71 -9.92 0.86 -58.11
CA PHE A 71 -10.73 2.08 -57.96
C PHE A 71 -9.86 3.35 -57.84
N ALA A 72 -8.76 3.34 -58.57
CA ALA A 72 -7.99 4.53 -58.93
C ALA A 72 -8.03 4.65 -60.47
N ALA A 73 -8.15 5.88 -60.97
CA ALA A 73 -8.27 6.23 -62.40
C ALA A 73 -9.55 5.75 -63.14
N CYS A 74 -10.68 6.44 -62.87
CA CYS A 74 -11.63 6.83 -63.94
C CYS A 74 -12.68 7.83 -63.43
N CYS A 75 -12.32 9.12 -63.30
CA CYS A 75 -13.25 10.26 -63.37
C CYS A 75 -12.48 11.60 -63.41
N ALA A 76 -11.72 11.78 -64.49
CA ALA A 76 -11.30 13.10 -64.94
C ALA A 76 -11.88 13.34 -66.34
N TYR A 77 -12.28 14.58 -66.60
CA TYR A 77 -12.72 15.13 -67.89
C TYR A 77 -14.10 14.72 -68.46
N ARG A 78 -15.07 15.61 -68.22
CA ARG A 78 -15.81 16.23 -69.34
C ARG A 78 -16.07 17.71 -69.05
N SER A 79 -15.54 18.57 -69.90
CA SER A 79 -15.80 20.02 -69.98
C SER A 79 -17.10 20.29 -70.75
N GLY A 80 -17.75 21.46 -70.67
CA GLY A 80 -17.45 22.67 -69.86
C GLY A 80 -18.28 23.88 -70.34
N ILE A 81 -17.78 25.09 -70.04
CA ILE A 81 -18.16 26.41 -70.62
C ILE A 81 -19.52 27.00 -70.20
N ASP A 82 -19.47 28.07 -69.40
CA ASP A 82 -19.86 29.41 -69.88
C ASP A 82 -19.11 30.54 -69.13
N ALA A 83 -18.94 31.72 -69.74
CA ALA A 83 -18.06 32.77 -69.20
C ALA A 83 -18.47 34.23 -69.56
N ALA A 84 -18.48 35.13 -68.57
CA ALA A 84 -18.40 36.60 -68.72
C ALA A 84 -18.11 37.25 -67.33
N ILE A 85 -16.96 37.89 -67.05
CA ILE A 85 -16.47 39.24 -67.46
C ILE A 85 -16.82 40.39 -66.47
N ARG A 86 -15.78 41.20 -66.11
CA ARG A 86 -15.77 42.55 -65.44
C ARG A 86 -16.00 42.62 -63.90
N THR A 87 -15.32 43.46 -63.08
CA THR A 87 -14.10 44.33 -63.26
C THR A 87 -13.35 44.64 -61.94
N ASN A 88 -12.26 45.44 -62.04
CA ASN A 88 -11.32 45.95 -61.03
C ASN A 88 -11.81 47.01 -59.99
N ARG A 89 -11.05 47.07 -58.86
CA ARG A 89 -10.67 48.26 -58.01
C ARG A 89 -11.71 48.96 -57.10
N PRO A 90 -11.30 49.75 -56.07
CA PRO A 90 -10.02 49.80 -55.33
C PRO A 90 -10.17 49.84 -53.77
N TRP A 91 -9.05 50.01 -53.05
CA TRP A 91 -8.97 50.18 -51.58
C TRP A 91 -9.85 51.30 -50.99
N ARG A 92 -10.33 51.08 -49.75
CA ARG A 92 -10.31 52.10 -48.68
C ARG A 92 -10.20 51.49 -47.29
N THR A 93 -9.55 52.22 -46.40
CA THR A 93 -9.22 51.85 -45.01
C THR A 93 -10.37 52.08 -44.05
N HIS A 94 -10.66 51.11 -43.17
CA HIS A 94 -11.14 51.40 -41.81
C HIS A 94 -10.69 50.30 -40.84
N ARG A 95 -10.00 50.69 -39.76
CA ARG A 95 -9.93 49.90 -38.53
C ARG A 95 -11.24 50.11 -37.77
N PRO A 96 -11.85 49.04 -37.25
CA PRO A 96 -12.45 49.02 -35.95
C PRO A 96 -11.60 48.15 -35.02
N THR A 97 -11.22 48.72 -33.87
CA THR A 97 -10.57 47.96 -32.79
C THR A 97 -11.59 46.99 -32.20
N VAL A 98 -11.47 45.70 -32.51
CA VAL A 98 -12.28 44.66 -31.86
C VAL A 98 -11.46 44.04 -30.75
N THR A 99 -11.72 44.51 -29.53
CA THR A 99 -11.29 43.87 -28.29
C THR A 99 -12.07 42.55 -28.13
N SER A 100 -11.59 41.47 -28.74
CA SER A 100 -12.15 40.13 -28.48
C SER A 100 -11.66 39.64 -27.12
N ILE A 101 -12.54 39.79 -26.12
CA ILE A 101 -12.37 39.35 -24.74
C ILE A 101 -11.88 37.90 -24.70
N SER A 102 -10.87 37.64 -23.87
CA SER A 102 -10.47 36.29 -23.50
C SER A 102 -11.55 35.64 -22.63
N SER A 103 -12.38 34.81 -23.22
CA SER A 103 -13.36 33.97 -22.50
C SER A 103 -13.31 32.54 -23.02
N ALA A 104 -12.31 31.79 -22.53
CA ALA A 104 -12.25 30.34 -22.67
C ALA A 104 -11.50 29.73 -21.47
N SER A 105 -11.83 30.18 -20.25
CA SER A 105 -11.72 29.30 -19.09
C SER A 105 -12.69 28.15 -19.31
N SER A 106 -12.20 27.02 -19.81
CA SER A 106 -13.01 25.81 -19.83
C SER A 106 -13.18 25.37 -18.38
N ASP A 107 -14.28 25.77 -17.76
CA ASP A 107 -14.73 25.25 -16.47
C ASP A 107 -14.99 23.76 -16.63
N THR A 108 -13.94 22.96 -16.46
CA THR A 108 -14.04 21.52 -16.35
C THR A 108 -14.72 21.23 -15.02
N ASN A 109 -16.05 21.11 -15.05
CA ASN A 109 -16.85 20.67 -13.92
C ASN A 109 -16.23 19.39 -13.32
N ILE A 110 -15.60 19.54 -12.16
CA ILE A 110 -14.88 18.47 -11.49
C ILE A 110 -15.89 17.55 -10.82
N VAL A 111 -15.90 16.29 -11.21
CA VAL A 111 -16.69 15.24 -10.56
C VAL A 111 -15.74 14.38 -9.73
N PHE A 112 -16.22 13.92 -8.58
CA PHE A 112 -15.50 12.98 -7.73
C PHE A 112 -16.41 11.83 -7.31
N GLY A 113 -15.81 10.75 -6.81
CA GLY A 113 -16.53 9.67 -6.15
C GLY A 113 -15.64 8.99 -5.11
N LEU A 114 -16.27 8.55 -4.02
CA LEU A 114 -15.63 8.06 -2.81
C LEU A 114 -16.15 6.65 -2.47
N GLY A 115 -15.29 5.78 -1.95
CA GLY A 115 -15.68 4.42 -1.60
C GLY A 115 -14.77 3.75 -0.58
N LEU A 116 -15.37 2.85 0.21
CA LEU A 116 -14.69 2.02 1.21
C LEU A 116 -14.77 0.54 0.83
N GLY A 117 -13.80 -0.26 1.24
CA GLY A 117 -13.84 -1.71 1.13
C GLY A 117 -12.93 -2.38 2.16
N ASP A 118 -13.42 -3.43 2.81
CA ASP A 118 -12.66 -4.21 3.79
C ASP A 118 -11.57 -5.04 3.09
N VAL A 119 -10.32 -4.85 3.51
CA VAL A 119 -9.12 -5.58 3.04
C VAL A 119 -8.48 -6.41 4.15
N THR A 120 -9.22 -6.68 5.23
CA THR A 120 -8.72 -7.42 6.40
C THR A 120 -8.39 -8.87 6.03
N GLY A 121 -7.10 -9.14 5.88
CA GLY A 121 -6.58 -10.49 5.68
C GLY A 121 -6.67 -11.39 6.92
N PRO A 122 -5.93 -12.52 6.93
CA PRO A 122 -5.96 -13.48 8.03
C PRO A 122 -5.41 -12.89 9.34
N ILE A 123 -6.33 -12.68 10.30
CA ILE A 123 -6.06 -12.08 11.62
C ILE A 123 -5.41 -13.04 12.64
N VAL A 124 -5.02 -14.27 12.25
CA VAL A 124 -4.26 -15.20 13.11
C VAL A 124 -3.22 -15.99 12.33
N GLU A 125 -2.21 -16.52 13.03
CA GLU A 125 -1.19 -17.47 12.54
C GLU A 125 -0.36 -17.00 11.33
N VAL A 126 -0.56 -15.78 10.83
CA VAL A 126 0.18 -15.18 9.71
C VAL A 126 1.11 -14.10 10.24
N ASN A 127 2.34 -14.08 9.75
CA ASN A 127 3.33 -13.08 10.11
C ASN A 127 2.89 -11.68 9.66
N MET A 128 3.19 -10.66 10.44
CA MET A 128 2.85 -9.27 10.12
C MET A 128 3.87 -8.69 9.13
N MET A 129 3.43 -7.77 8.27
CA MET A 129 4.29 -7.09 7.29
C MET A 129 4.84 -5.79 7.86
N GLY A 130 6.13 -5.52 7.64
CA GLY A 130 6.81 -4.33 8.15
C GLY A 130 8.12 -4.72 8.83
N TYR A 131 8.06 -5.02 10.12
CA TYR A 131 9.24 -5.27 10.99
C TYR A 131 10.13 -6.47 10.61
N ALA A 132 9.71 -7.32 9.67
CA ALA A 132 10.42 -8.53 9.26
C ALA A 132 10.76 -9.50 10.42
N SER A 133 10.03 -9.41 11.53
CA SER A 133 10.24 -10.20 12.75
C SER A 133 9.50 -11.54 12.67
N LEU A 134 10.22 -12.66 12.84
CA LEU A 134 9.61 -14.01 12.83
C LEU A 134 8.66 -14.27 14.03
N PRO A 135 8.95 -13.82 15.26
CA PRO A 135 8.00 -13.88 16.38
C PRO A 135 6.70 -13.12 16.13
N GLN A 136 6.71 -12.03 15.37
CA GLN A 136 5.53 -11.19 15.14
C GLN A 136 4.50 -11.89 14.23
N THR A 137 3.68 -12.73 14.84
CA THR A 137 2.61 -13.49 14.18
C THR A 137 1.26 -13.06 14.74
N ASN A 138 0.32 -12.74 13.86
CA ASN A 138 -1.03 -12.36 14.22
C ASN A 138 -1.67 -13.34 15.23
N THR A 139 -2.26 -12.80 16.29
CA THR A 139 -3.09 -13.52 17.28
C THR A 139 -4.52 -12.97 17.36
N GLY A 140 -4.85 -11.91 16.64
CA GLY A 140 -6.21 -11.37 16.63
C GLY A 140 -6.35 -10.06 15.85
N LEU A 141 -7.37 -9.29 16.21
CA LEU A 141 -7.82 -8.07 15.54
C LEU A 141 -8.03 -6.95 16.56
N HIS A 142 -7.52 -5.76 16.23
CA HIS A 142 -7.86 -4.50 16.88
C HIS A 142 -8.88 -3.74 16.01
N ILE A 143 -8.50 -3.38 14.78
CA ILE A 143 -9.38 -2.67 13.84
C ILE A 143 -9.26 -3.29 12.45
N ARG A 144 -10.43 -3.41 11.78
CA ARG A 144 -10.53 -3.79 10.37
C ARG A 144 -9.70 -2.86 9.47
N LEU A 145 -8.93 -3.45 8.56
CA LEU A 145 -8.13 -2.75 7.55
C LEU A 145 -9.02 -2.39 6.36
N ARG A 146 -8.97 -1.14 5.88
CA ARG A 146 -9.82 -0.69 4.76
C ARG A 146 -9.01 -0.10 3.61
N SER A 147 -9.48 -0.36 2.39
CA SER A 147 -9.13 0.41 1.20
C SER A 147 -10.12 1.57 1.04
N ARG A 148 -9.58 2.77 0.85
CA ARG A 148 -10.31 4.02 0.63
C ARG A 148 -10.02 4.51 -0.79
N ALA A 149 -11.05 4.57 -1.61
CA ALA A 149 -10.96 4.90 -3.03
C ALA A 149 -11.44 6.33 -3.29
N PHE A 150 -10.62 7.11 -3.98
CA PHE A 150 -10.88 8.49 -4.36
C PHE A 150 -10.77 8.62 -5.88
N ILE A 151 -11.90 8.86 -6.55
CA ILE A 151 -11.94 9.16 -7.98
C ILE A 151 -12.07 10.67 -8.16
N VAL A 152 -11.29 11.23 -9.09
CA VAL A 152 -11.46 12.59 -9.59
C VAL A 152 -11.45 12.54 -11.12
N GLY A 153 -12.42 13.18 -11.77
CA GLY A 153 -12.51 13.24 -13.22
C GLY A 153 -13.40 14.38 -13.72
N SER A 154 -13.20 14.84 -14.95
CA SER A 154 -14.05 15.90 -15.52
C SER A 154 -15.45 15.37 -15.88
N GLN A 155 -16.45 16.24 -15.95
CA GLN A 155 -17.83 15.84 -16.29
C GLN A 155 -17.95 15.16 -17.67
N ASP A 156 -17.05 15.43 -18.61
CA ASP A 156 -16.98 14.75 -19.91
C ASP A 156 -16.18 13.44 -19.90
N ALA A 157 -15.45 13.13 -18.82
CA ALA A 157 -14.67 11.89 -18.69
C ALA A 157 -15.60 10.67 -18.66
N GLY A 158 -15.19 9.59 -19.31
CA GLY A 158 -16.00 8.37 -19.45
C GLY A 158 -17.29 8.49 -20.28
N SER A 159 -17.63 9.66 -20.83
CA SER A 159 -18.65 9.74 -21.87
C SER A 159 -18.13 8.98 -23.09
N ALA A 160 -18.70 7.80 -23.34
CA ALA A 160 -18.28 6.91 -24.41
C ALA A 160 -18.61 7.55 -25.77
N SER A 161 -17.72 8.41 -26.26
CA SER A 161 -17.83 8.95 -27.60
C SER A 161 -17.87 7.76 -28.56
N PHE A 162 -18.95 7.63 -29.32
CA PHE A 162 -19.24 6.48 -30.18
C PHE A 162 -18.36 6.45 -31.44
N ARG A 163 -17.10 6.91 -31.32
CA ARG A 163 -16.02 6.83 -32.31
C ARG A 163 -14.93 5.82 -31.92
N PRO A 164 -15.24 4.53 -31.72
CA PRO A 164 -14.19 3.53 -31.53
C PRO A 164 -13.48 3.17 -32.85
N ARG A 165 -12.17 2.91 -32.75
CA ARG A 165 -11.48 1.81 -33.47
C ARG A 165 -11.24 1.88 -35.00
N LEU A 166 -11.30 3.03 -35.66
CA LEU A 166 -10.67 3.17 -37.00
C LEU A 166 -9.35 3.95 -37.00
N SER A 167 -9.25 5.07 -36.29
CA SER A 167 -8.03 5.88 -36.24
C SER A 167 -6.93 5.30 -35.34
N SER A 168 -7.24 4.41 -34.40
CA SER A 168 -6.25 3.79 -33.49
C SER A 168 -5.63 2.50 -34.02
N ARG A 169 -6.10 1.95 -35.14
CA ARG A 169 -5.52 0.74 -35.75
C ARG A 169 -4.18 0.95 -36.46
N PHE A 170 -3.71 2.20 -36.56
CA PHE A 170 -2.47 2.58 -37.25
C PHE A 170 -1.54 3.45 -36.38
N THR A 171 -1.74 3.51 -35.07
CA THR A 171 -1.02 4.45 -34.20
C THR A 171 -0.19 3.75 -33.13
N ALA A 172 1.12 3.95 -33.22
CA ALA A 172 2.20 3.44 -32.35
C ALA A 172 2.54 1.94 -32.47
N LEU A 173 3.80 1.68 -32.84
CA LEU A 173 4.47 0.37 -32.75
C LEU A 173 4.86 0.00 -31.30
N LEU A 174 4.51 0.85 -30.32
CA LEU A 174 4.92 0.81 -28.92
C LEU A 174 3.68 0.95 -28.03
N PRO A 175 3.44 0.03 -27.06
CA PRO A 175 2.33 0.15 -26.13
C PRO A 175 2.41 1.41 -25.26
N THR A 176 1.31 2.14 -25.17
CA THR A 176 1.10 3.26 -24.23
C THR A 176 0.22 2.80 -23.05
N ALA A 177 0.24 3.55 -21.95
CA ALA A 177 -0.58 3.24 -20.78
C ALA A 177 -2.08 3.49 -21.05
N ASP A 178 -2.93 2.50 -20.79
CA ASP A 178 -4.37 2.55 -21.03
C ASP A 178 -5.17 3.16 -19.85
N GLY A 179 -6.47 3.41 -20.08
CA GLY A 179 -7.38 4.12 -19.16
C GLY A 179 -7.72 5.54 -19.66
N ASP A 180 -8.74 6.16 -19.05
CA ASP A 180 -9.12 7.55 -19.34
C ASP A 180 -8.04 8.51 -18.82
N ALA A 181 -7.62 9.47 -19.67
CA ALA A 181 -6.66 10.50 -19.29
C ALA A 181 -7.27 11.53 -18.31
N LYS A 182 -8.57 11.83 -18.44
CA LYS A 182 -9.29 12.88 -17.71
C LYS A 182 -9.96 12.39 -16.42
N ARG A 183 -9.69 11.16 -16.01
CA ARG A 183 -10.16 10.57 -14.75
C ARG A 183 -9.00 9.81 -14.11
N TRP A 184 -8.85 9.89 -12.80
CA TRP A 184 -7.95 9.04 -12.03
C TRP A 184 -8.59 8.49 -10.77
N LEU A 185 -8.05 7.38 -10.29
CA LEU A 185 -8.41 6.65 -9.09
C LEU A 185 -7.17 6.58 -8.19
N PHE A 186 -7.29 7.08 -6.98
CA PHE A 186 -6.30 6.94 -5.92
C PHE A 186 -6.85 5.99 -4.85
N ILE A 187 -6.12 4.92 -4.56
CA ILE A 187 -6.41 4.00 -3.45
C ILE A 187 -5.46 4.31 -2.28
N ASN A 188 -6.02 4.63 -1.12
CA ASN A 188 -5.32 4.63 0.17
C ASN A 188 -5.73 3.38 0.94
N SER A 189 -4.84 2.41 1.15
CA SER A 189 -5.16 1.14 1.79
C SER A 189 -4.43 0.98 3.12
N ASP A 190 -5.13 0.51 4.16
CA ASP A 190 -4.59 0.26 5.51
C ASP A 190 -3.65 -0.97 5.56
N ILE A 191 -2.65 -1.00 4.68
CA ILE A 191 -1.63 -2.05 4.55
C ILE A 191 -0.22 -1.42 4.48
N CYS A 192 0.81 -2.26 4.66
CA CYS A 192 2.18 -1.79 4.76
C CYS A 192 2.73 -1.14 3.46
N MET A 193 2.40 -1.64 2.26
CA MET A 193 2.85 -1.03 1.00
C MET A 193 2.04 -1.49 -0.21
N GLY A 194 2.12 -0.75 -1.31
CA GLY A 194 1.68 -1.24 -2.63
C GLY A 194 2.63 -2.27 -3.25
N ASP A 195 2.07 -3.22 -4.00
CA ASP A 195 2.83 -4.23 -4.78
C ASP A 195 2.32 -4.32 -6.22
N SER A 196 3.22 -4.56 -7.19
CA SER A 196 2.85 -4.51 -8.61
C SER A 196 1.88 -5.61 -9.00
N ALA A 197 1.88 -6.76 -8.32
CA ALA A 197 0.91 -7.83 -8.55
C ALA A 197 -0.46 -7.48 -7.96
N LEU A 198 -0.52 -6.85 -6.78
CA LEU A 198 -1.77 -6.31 -6.22
C LEU A 198 -2.37 -5.25 -7.16
N ARG A 199 -1.57 -4.24 -7.55
CA ARG A 199 -2.06 -3.17 -8.43
C ARG A 199 -2.50 -3.73 -9.79
N ARG A 200 -1.75 -4.67 -10.37
CA ARG A 200 -2.13 -5.33 -11.63
C ARG A 200 -3.45 -6.08 -11.50
N ALA A 201 -3.64 -6.89 -10.46
CA ALA A 201 -4.88 -7.66 -10.26
C ALA A 201 -6.11 -6.75 -10.06
N VAL A 202 -5.95 -5.64 -9.33
CA VAL A 202 -6.99 -4.61 -9.19
C VAL A 202 -7.30 -3.94 -10.54
N VAL A 203 -6.27 -3.50 -11.28
CA VAL A 203 -6.42 -2.84 -12.59
C VAL A 203 -7.05 -3.79 -13.62
N GLU A 204 -6.68 -5.07 -13.65
CA GLU A 204 -7.25 -6.08 -14.55
C GLU A 204 -8.76 -6.25 -14.32
N ARG A 205 -9.20 -6.45 -13.07
CA ARG A 205 -10.62 -6.57 -12.74
C ARG A 205 -11.42 -5.28 -13.01
N LEU A 206 -10.85 -4.11 -12.71
CA LEU A 206 -11.50 -2.82 -13.01
C LEU A 206 -11.57 -2.56 -14.53
N ARG A 207 -10.58 -3.01 -15.31
CA ARG A 207 -10.57 -2.95 -16.78
C ARG A 207 -11.60 -3.91 -17.38
N GLU A 208 -11.83 -5.07 -16.79
CA GLU A 208 -12.87 -6.01 -17.20
C GLU A 208 -14.29 -5.46 -16.94
N GLN A 209 -14.52 -4.86 -15.77
CA GLN A 209 -15.81 -4.27 -15.39
C GLN A 209 -16.11 -2.94 -16.09
N TYR A 210 -15.08 -2.10 -16.31
CA TYR A 210 -15.22 -0.75 -16.89
C TYR A 210 -14.23 -0.53 -18.06
N PRO A 211 -14.43 -1.21 -19.22
CA PRO A 211 -13.46 -1.20 -20.31
C PRO A 211 -13.10 0.19 -20.82
N GLY A 212 -11.81 0.52 -20.73
CA GLY A 212 -11.25 1.80 -21.19
C GLY A 212 -11.35 2.95 -20.20
N ILE A 213 -12.05 2.79 -19.06
CA ILE A 213 -12.13 3.81 -18.00
C ILE A 213 -10.91 3.68 -17.07
N TYR A 214 -10.71 2.51 -16.47
CA TYR A 214 -9.56 2.22 -15.61
C TYR A 214 -8.53 1.39 -16.35
N GLY A 215 -7.25 1.72 -16.15
CA GLY A 215 -6.14 1.03 -16.79
C GLY A 215 -4.82 1.36 -16.10
N GLU A 216 -3.73 1.06 -16.79
CA GLU A 216 -2.38 1.32 -16.31
C GLU A 216 -2.20 2.78 -15.86
N ARG A 217 -2.67 3.74 -16.66
CA ARG A 217 -2.27 5.15 -16.57
C ARG A 217 -2.83 5.90 -15.37
N ASN A 218 -3.96 5.45 -14.84
CA ASN A 218 -4.83 6.27 -13.99
C ASN A 218 -5.27 5.62 -12.66
N VAL A 219 -4.72 4.46 -12.31
CA VAL A 219 -4.95 3.81 -11.01
C VAL A 219 -3.67 3.83 -10.17
N ALA A 220 -3.68 4.63 -9.11
CA ALA A 220 -2.64 4.67 -8.08
C ALA A 220 -3.04 3.79 -6.89
N PHE A 221 -2.11 2.99 -6.38
CA PHE A 221 -2.30 2.17 -5.17
C PHE A 221 -1.26 2.55 -4.13
N VAL A 222 -1.68 3.01 -2.94
CA VAL A 222 -0.81 3.48 -1.86
C VAL A 222 -1.16 2.75 -0.56
N GLY A 223 -0.14 2.31 0.18
CA GLY A 223 -0.31 1.80 1.55
C GLY A 223 -0.17 2.92 2.58
N THR A 224 -0.94 2.86 3.68
CA THR A 224 -0.73 3.74 4.86
C THR A 224 0.54 3.42 5.64
N HIS A 225 1.24 2.34 5.28
CA HIS A 225 2.48 1.90 5.93
C HIS A 225 2.33 1.42 7.38
N SER A 226 1.13 0.92 7.73
CA SER A 226 0.92 0.14 8.95
C SER A 226 1.82 -1.09 8.96
N HIS A 227 2.58 -1.25 10.03
CA HIS A 227 3.36 -2.46 10.35
C HIS A 227 2.54 -3.53 11.11
N ALA A 228 1.25 -3.27 11.32
CA ALA A 228 0.34 -4.12 12.06
C ALA A 228 -0.69 -4.87 11.16
N GLY A 229 -0.37 -5.06 9.87
CA GLY A 229 -1.19 -5.85 8.93
C GLY A 229 -0.59 -7.23 8.60
N PRO A 230 -1.39 -8.25 8.21
CA PRO A 230 -0.88 -9.55 7.77
C PRO A 230 -0.01 -9.43 6.50
N GLY A 231 1.06 -10.22 6.43
CA GLY A 231 2.00 -10.26 5.31
C GLY A 231 1.74 -11.31 4.23
N GLY A 232 2.75 -11.54 3.39
CA GLY A 232 2.71 -12.54 2.31
C GLY A 232 1.86 -12.16 1.09
N PHE A 233 1.68 -10.86 0.81
CA PHE A 233 0.97 -10.38 -0.39
C PHE A 233 1.90 -9.85 -1.51
N MET A 234 3.21 -9.76 -1.24
CA MET A 234 4.20 -9.19 -2.18
C MET A 234 4.58 -10.19 -3.30
N GLN A 235 4.89 -9.67 -4.49
CA GLN A 235 5.41 -10.48 -5.61
C GLN A 235 6.90 -10.86 -5.44
N ALA A 236 7.66 -10.00 -4.76
CA ALA A 236 9.10 -10.18 -4.54
C ALA A 236 9.33 -11.24 -3.45
N LEU A 237 10.32 -12.12 -3.62
CA LEU A 237 10.56 -13.19 -2.65
C LEU A 237 10.99 -12.64 -1.27
N LEU A 238 11.93 -11.69 -1.22
CA LEU A 238 12.57 -11.28 0.03
C LEU A 238 11.55 -10.81 1.10
N PRO A 239 10.59 -9.89 0.81
CA PRO A 239 9.59 -9.47 1.80
C PRO A 239 8.63 -10.59 2.25
N THR A 240 8.53 -11.70 1.52
CA THR A 240 7.65 -12.81 1.88
C THR A 240 8.31 -13.89 2.73
N LEU A 241 9.63 -13.83 2.96
CA LEU A 241 10.36 -14.89 3.67
C LEU A 241 9.86 -15.09 5.11
N THR A 242 9.60 -14.01 5.83
CA THR A 242 9.11 -14.04 7.23
C THR A 242 7.68 -14.57 7.31
N SER A 243 6.86 -14.27 6.29
CA SER A 243 5.53 -14.85 6.06
C SER A 243 5.54 -16.31 5.58
N LYS A 244 6.73 -16.91 5.36
CA LYS A 244 6.92 -18.25 4.79
C LYS A 244 6.31 -18.36 3.39
N GLY A 245 6.49 -17.32 2.59
CA GLY A 245 5.99 -17.18 1.22
C GLY A 245 4.67 -16.41 1.13
N VAL A 246 3.98 -16.59 0.01
CA VAL A 246 2.74 -15.90 -0.34
C VAL A 246 1.53 -16.55 0.34
N ILE A 247 0.69 -15.71 0.95
CA ILE A 247 -0.58 -16.07 1.56
C ILE A 247 -1.70 -15.61 0.63
N LEU A 248 -2.14 -16.48 -0.29
CA LEU A 248 -3.16 -16.11 -1.29
C LEU A 248 -4.45 -15.58 -0.64
N GLN A 249 -4.89 -16.16 0.49
CA GLN A 249 -6.03 -15.64 1.25
C GLN A 249 -5.90 -14.15 1.63
N ASN A 250 -4.68 -13.66 1.88
CA ASN A 250 -4.44 -12.25 2.17
C ASN A 250 -4.40 -11.42 0.88
N PHE A 251 -3.68 -11.91 -0.14
CA PHE A 251 -3.63 -11.27 -1.46
C PHE A 251 -5.04 -11.08 -2.05
N ASP A 252 -5.84 -12.14 -2.08
CA ASP A 252 -7.20 -12.14 -2.61
C ASP A 252 -8.11 -11.19 -1.81
N ALA A 253 -8.01 -11.17 -0.47
CA ALA A 253 -8.76 -10.23 0.38
C ALA A 253 -8.43 -8.76 0.07
N ILE A 254 -7.15 -8.43 -0.14
CA ILE A 254 -6.72 -7.08 -0.50
C ILE A 254 -7.26 -6.70 -1.89
N VAL A 255 -7.16 -7.58 -2.89
CA VAL A 255 -7.66 -7.29 -4.25
C VAL A 255 -9.18 -7.20 -4.29
N ASP A 256 -9.91 -8.13 -3.63
CA ASP A 256 -11.37 -8.13 -3.54
C ASP A 256 -11.88 -6.84 -2.86
N GLY A 257 -11.33 -6.50 -1.68
CA GLY A 257 -11.69 -5.30 -0.93
C GLY A 257 -11.35 -3.99 -1.66
N THR A 258 -10.18 -3.92 -2.29
CA THR A 258 -9.80 -2.73 -3.10
C THR A 258 -10.71 -2.55 -4.30
N VAL A 259 -11.04 -3.63 -5.02
CA VAL A 259 -11.97 -3.58 -6.16
C VAL A 259 -13.36 -3.14 -5.66
N LYS A 260 -13.82 -3.64 -4.51
CA LYS A 260 -15.10 -3.21 -3.93
C LYS A 260 -15.12 -1.72 -3.57
N ALA A 261 -14.04 -1.20 -3.00
CA ALA A 261 -13.87 0.24 -2.72
C ALA A 261 -13.92 1.06 -4.02
N ALA A 262 -13.20 0.63 -5.06
CA ALA A 262 -13.16 1.30 -6.35
C ALA A 262 -14.50 1.26 -7.11
N VAL A 263 -15.25 0.16 -7.02
CA VAL A 263 -16.62 0.02 -7.56
C VAL A 263 -17.57 0.99 -6.85
N ARG A 264 -17.59 1.01 -5.52
CA ARG A 264 -18.38 1.97 -4.74
C ARG A 264 -18.06 3.42 -5.11
N ALA A 265 -16.78 3.75 -5.23
CA ALA A 265 -16.35 5.07 -5.69
C ALA A 265 -16.81 5.37 -7.13
N HIS A 266 -16.84 4.37 -8.03
CA HIS A 266 -17.32 4.54 -9.40
C HIS A 266 -18.83 4.80 -9.44
N GLU A 267 -19.62 4.08 -8.66
CA GLU A 267 -21.07 4.28 -8.52
C GLU A 267 -21.37 5.68 -7.96
N ASP A 268 -20.64 6.08 -6.91
CA ASP A 268 -20.71 7.38 -6.26
C ASP A 268 -20.30 8.54 -7.20
N TYR A 269 -19.26 8.32 -8.03
CA TYR A 269 -18.85 9.23 -9.11
C TYR A 269 -19.94 9.35 -10.18
N SER A 270 -20.48 8.23 -10.66
CA SER A 270 -21.47 8.22 -11.75
C SER A 270 -22.80 8.84 -11.31
N SER A 271 -23.21 8.62 -10.06
CA SER A 271 -24.35 9.30 -9.43
C SER A 271 -24.17 10.82 -9.44
N ARG A 272 -23.00 11.33 -9.03
CA ARG A 272 -22.68 12.77 -9.14
C ARG A 272 -22.62 13.24 -10.59
N GLN A 273 -21.98 12.50 -11.49
CA GLN A 273 -21.88 12.87 -12.91
C GLN A 273 -23.28 13.06 -13.53
N GLN A 274 -24.22 12.16 -13.23
CA GLN A 274 -25.62 12.29 -13.66
C GLN A 274 -26.30 13.50 -13.00
N ARG A 275 -26.24 13.63 -11.66
CA ARG A 275 -26.84 14.75 -10.92
C ARG A 275 -26.39 16.11 -11.47
N LEU A 276 -25.10 16.25 -11.78
CA LEU A 276 -24.49 17.45 -12.35
C LEU A 276 -24.91 17.67 -13.81
N ALA A 277 -25.10 16.61 -14.60
CA ALA A 277 -25.64 16.71 -15.97
C ALA A 277 -27.12 17.13 -15.99
N GLU A 278 -27.88 16.82 -14.94
CA GLU A 278 -29.24 17.29 -14.72
C GLU A 278 -29.30 18.73 -14.15
N GLY A 279 -28.16 19.39 -13.93
CA GLY A 279 -28.07 20.75 -13.38
C GLY A 279 -28.37 20.86 -11.88
N LYS A 280 -28.40 19.74 -11.15
CA LYS A 280 -28.82 19.67 -9.74
C LYS A 280 -27.65 19.90 -8.79
N GLY A 281 -27.23 21.16 -8.65
CA GLY A 281 -26.11 21.57 -7.81
C GLY A 281 -24.75 21.43 -8.49
N SER A 282 -23.68 21.57 -7.71
CA SER A 282 -22.30 21.46 -8.17
C SER A 282 -21.44 20.63 -7.21
N THR A 283 -20.14 20.58 -7.47
CA THR A 283 -19.12 19.87 -6.71
C THR A 283 -17.87 20.73 -6.65
N ARG A 284 -17.16 20.72 -5.52
CA ARG A 284 -15.95 21.52 -5.30
C ARG A 284 -14.86 20.65 -4.70
N LEU A 285 -13.65 20.81 -5.24
CA LEU A 285 -12.42 20.36 -4.58
C LEU A 285 -11.68 21.58 -4.08
N SER A 286 -11.14 21.49 -2.86
CA SER A 286 -10.27 22.53 -2.31
C SER A 286 -9.11 21.91 -1.55
N TYR A 287 -7.95 22.55 -1.62
CA TYR A 287 -6.74 22.13 -0.93
C TYR A 287 -6.39 23.12 0.17
N GLY A 288 -6.08 22.62 1.36
CA GLY A 288 -5.51 23.39 2.46
C GLY A 288 -4.32 22.65 3.07
N LYS A 289 -3.57 23.37 3.93
CA LYS A 289 -2.53 22.76 4.76
C LYS A 289 -2.47 23.41 6.13
N THR A 290 -1.89 22.68 7.07
CA THR A 290 -1.50 23.17 8.41
C THR A 290 -0.12 22.62 8.77
N ARG A 291 0.47 23.11 9.86
CA ARG A 291 1.64 22.46 10.48
C ARG A 291 1.16 21.47 11.54
N LEU A 292 1.66 20.24 11.50
CA LEU A 292 1.43 19.24 12.52
C LEU A 292 2.74 18.92 13.26
N GLU A 293 2.85 19.50 14.45
CA GLU A 293 3.99 19.38 15.36
C GLU A 293 3.84 18.18 16.32
N ASP A 294 4.96 17.75 16.90
CA ASP A 294 5.04 16.71 17.95
C ASP A 294 4.35 15.36 17.61
N ALA A 295 4.09 15.08 16.32
CA ALA A 295 3.46 13.84 15.85
C ALA A 295 4.41 12.93 15.05
N HIS A 296 5.63 13.37 14.78
CA HIS A 296 6.75 12.51 14.40
C HIS A 296 8.06 13.08 14.92
N ILE A 297 9.15 12.33 14.75
CA ILE A 297 10.54 12.78 14.87
C ILE A 297 11.37 12.20 13.71
N GLN A 298 12.55 12.77 13.49
CA GLN A 298 13.56 12.28 12.55
C GLN A 298 14.39 11.13 13.17
N ARG A 299 14.24 9.90 12.66
CA ARG A 299 14.89 8.68 13.22
C ARG A 299 16.32 8.43 12.72
N SER A 300 16.76 9.17 11.71
CA SER A 300 18.10 9.07 11.11
C SER A 300 18.78 10.43 10.98
N ARG A 301 18.61 11.29 11.98
CA ARG A 301 19.10 12.69 12.01
C ARG A 301 20.57 12.87 11.63
N TYR A 302 21.46 11.98 12.09
CA TYR A 302 22.88 12.04 11.70
C TYR A 302 23.11 11.92 10.18
N ALA A 303 22.26 11.18 9.46
CA ALA A 303 22.28 11.11 8.00
C ALA A 303 21.68 12.38 7.36
N TYR A 304 20.57 12.90 7.91
CA TYR A 304 19.99 14.17 7.46
C TYR A 304 20.99 15.34 7.56
N GLU A 305 21.79 15.40 8.63
CA GLU A 305 22.80 16.43 8.86
C GLU A 305 23.96 16.42 7.83
N GLN A 306 24.12 15.33 7.06
CA GLN A 306 25.09 15.29 5.94
C GLN A 306 24.61 16.04 4.70
N ASN A 307 23.31 16.36 4.58
CA ASN A 307 22.83 17.24 3.53
C ASN A 307 23.46 18.64 3.69
N PRO A 308 23.77 19.36 2.59
CA PRO A 308 24.45 20.66 2.66
C PRO A 308 23.71 21.65 3.56
N GLN A 309 24.44 22.36 4.43
CA GLN A 309 23.85 23.33 5.35
C GLN A 309 23.03 24.38 4.59
N GLU A 310 23.55 24.90 3.46
CA GLU A 310 22.82 25.85 2.59
C GLU A 310 21.48 25.33 2.05
N GLU A 311 21.28 24.00 1.98
CA GLU A 311 20.00 23.40 1.62
C GLU A 311 19.11 23.17 2.84
N ARG A 312 19.68 22.79 3.99
CA ARG A 312 18.94 22.64 5.24
C ARG A 312 18.40 24.00 5.74
N ASP A 313 19.16 25.07 5.55
CA ASP A 313 18.78 26.46 5.87
C ASP A 313 17.53 26.92 5.11
N LEU A 314 17.23 26.36 3.92
CA LEU A 314 15.98 26.62 3.18
C LEU A 314 14.72 26.14 3.91
N TYR A 315 14.89 25.29 4.92
CA TYR A 315 13.84 24.72 5.76
C TYR A 315 14.06 25.09 7.24
N ASN A 316 14.77 26.20 7.52
CA ASN A 316 15.15 26.64 8.87
C ASN A 316 15.95 25.60 9.69
N ASP A 317 16.64 24.68 9.01
CA ASP A 317 17.27 23.47 9.58
C ASP A 317 16.29 22.51 10.31
N GLU A 318 14.99 22.60 10.02
CA GLU A 318 13.99 21.63 10.49
C GLU A 318 14.24 20.26 9.84
N ASP A 319 14.47 19.23 10.67
CA ASP A 319 14.79 17.87 10.24
C ASP A 319 13.55 17.00 9.91
N GLN A 320 12.37 17.60 9.94
CA GLN A 320 11.04 17.01 9.85
C GLN A 320 10.16 17.73 8.80
N ASP A 321 9.26 17.02 8.11
CA ASP A 321 8.25 17.67 7.23
C ASP A 321 6.91 17.82 7.99
N HIS A 322 6.76 18.96 8.64
CA HIS A 322 5.57 19.30 9.43
C HIS A 322 4.32 19.60 8.57
N GLU A 323 4.43 19.65 7.23
CA GLU A 323 3.30 19.95 6.35
C GLU A 323 2.24 18.82 6.37
N PHE A 324 1.10 19.10 7.00
CA PHE A 324 -0.11 18.29 6.86
C PHE A 324 -0.97 18.91 5.74
N GLY A 325 -0.93 18.30 4.55
CA GLY A 325 -1.71 18.73 3.39
C GLY A 325 -3.04 17.98 3.30
N LEU A 326 -4.13 18.62 2.85
CA LEU A 326 -5.45 18.02 2.75
C LEU A 326 -6.20 18.48 1.49
N LEU A 327 -6.74 17.53 0.73
CA LEU A 327 -7.69 17.69 -0.36
C LEU A 327 -9.12 17.38 0.15
N LYS A 328 -9.97 18.41 0.22
CA LYS A 328 -11.36 18.38 0.66
C LYS A 328 -12.30 18.14 -0.53
N PHE A 329 -13.29 17.26 -0.36
CA PHE A 329 -14.32 16.94 -1.36
C PHE A 329 -15.69 17.44 -0.87
N GLU A 330 -16.35 18.31 -1.63
CA GLU A 330 -17.61 18.95 -1.23
C GLU A 330 -18.69 18.83 -2.32
N ASP A 331 -19.89 18.41 -1.90
CA ASP A 331 -21.12 18.58 -2.68
C ASP A 331 -21.71 19.97 -2.39
N ILE A 332 -22.15 20.69 -3.42
CA ILE A 332 -22.87 21.96 -3.27
C ILE A 332 -24.30 21.76 -3.78
N VAL A 333 -25.29 21.93 -2.91
CA VAL A 333 -26.71 21.74 -3.25
C VAL A 333 -27.32 23.07 -3.73
N ALA A 334 -28.28 23.01 -4.66
CA ALA A 334 -28.81 24.18 -5.36
C ALA A 334 -30.07 24.82 -4.73
N GLU A 335 -30.70 24.19 -3.74
CA GLU A 335 -31.97 24.65 -3.16
C GLU A 335 -31.78 25.14 -1.72
N GLY A 336 -32.09 26.42 -1.47
CA GLY A 336 -32.27 27.01 -0.13
C GLY A 336 -30.99 27.16 0.71
N ASP A 337 -30.30 28.29 0.56
CA ASP A 337 -28.95 28.58 1.07
C ASP A 337 -27.89 27.57 0.58
N ALA A 338 -26.82 28.07 -0.03
CA ALA A 338 -25.85 27.24 -0.76
C ALA A 338 -24.88 26.49 0.18
N GLU A 339 -25.41 25.56 0.97
CA GLU A 339 -24.63 24.75 1.90
C GLU A 339 -23.73 23.75 1.15
N ALA A 340 -22.43 23.83 1.46
CA ALA A 340 -21.44 22.88 0.99
C ALA A 340 -21.35 21.71 1.99
N ARG A 341 -21.78 20.52 1.57
CA ARG A 341 -21.68 19.30 2.37
C ARG A 341 -20.36 18.60 2.09
N ALA A 342 -19.50 18.48 3.10
CA ALA A 342 -18.28 17.68 2.99
C ALA A 342 -18.63 16.20 2.78
N ALA A 343 -18.09 15.60 1.71
CA ALA A 343 -18.25 14.19 1.38
C ALA A 343 -17.06 13.33 1.85
N GLY A 344 -15.88 13.94 1.99
CA GLY A 344 -14.67 13.28 2.44
C GLY A 344 -13.43 14.15 2.30
N PHE A 345 -12.27 13.58 2.63
CA PHE A 345 -10.97 14.17 2.34
C PHE A 345 -9.88 13.13 2.07
N LEU A 346 -8.79 13.57 1.44
CA LEU A 346 -7.54 12.83 1.34
C LEU A 346 -6.40 13.75 1.83
N SER A 347 -5.66 13.32 2.83
CA SER A 347 -4.55 14.05 3.43
C SER A 347 -3.20 13.37 3.24
N TRP A 348 -2.12 14.13 3.37
CA TRP A 348 -0.73 13.68 3.30
C TRP A 348 0.03 14.21 4.51
N TYR A 349 0.69 13.31 5.25
CA TYR A 349 1.56 13.67 6.37
C TYR A 349 2.61 12.58 6.62
N ALA A 350 3.84 12.99 6.92
CA ALA A 350 5.02 12.12 7.00
C ALA A 350 5.19 11.47 8.39
N VAL A 351 4.38 10.46 8.71
CA VAL A 351 4.54 9.69 9.96
C VAL A 351 4.42 8.19 9.71
N HIS A 352 5.46 7.45 10.09
CA HIS A 352 5.54 6.00 9.95
C HIS A 352 4.39 5.28 10.68
N GLY A 353 3.88 4.19 10.11
CA GLY A 353 2.84 3.35 10.74
C GLY A 353 3.43 2.32 11.70
N THR A 354 4.21 2.79 12.67
CA THR A 354 4.94 2.01 13.69
C THR A 354 4.71 2.57 15.10
N SER A 355 3.50 3.07 15.37
CA SER A 355 3.12 3.43 16.74
C SER A 355 2.87 2.20 17.60
N LEU A 356 2.33 1.13 17.00
CA LEU A 356 2.25 -0.20 17.60
C LEU A 356 3.58 -0.93 17.39
N TYR A 357 4.24 -1.32 18.47
CA TYR A 357 5.59 -1.89 18.44
C TYR A 357 5.62 -3.32 17.86
N GLU A 358 6.82 -3.85 17.60
CA GLU A 358 7.05 -5.21 17.08
C GLU A 358 6.39 -6.32 17.94
N ASN A 359 6.21 -6.10 19.24
CA ASN A 359 5.54 -7.07 20.11
C ASN A 359 4.00 -7.08 19.96
N ASN A 360 3.40 -6.13 19.24
CA ASN A 360 1.99 -6.19 18.88
C ASN A 360 1.71 -7.38 17.96
N THR A 361 0.61 -8.08 18.23
CA THR A 361 0.12 -9.21 17.42
C THR A 361 -1.36 -9.10 17.05
N LEU A 362 -2.01 -7.97 17.33
CA LEU A 362 -3.38 -7.70 16.87
C LEU A 362 -3.34 -6.89 15.56
N THR A 363 -4.10 -7.36 14.56
CA THR A 363 -4.20 -6.70 13.26
C THR A 363 -4.78 -5.30 13.41
N SER A 364 -4.11 -4.28 12.88
CA SER A 364 -4.46 -2.87 13.04
C SER A 364 -4.00 -2.02 11.85
N GLY A 365 -4.72 -0.94 11.57
CA GLY A 365 -4.33 0.09 10.61
C GLY A 365 -3.28 1.08 11.13
N ASP A 366 -2.76 0.86 12.34
CA ASP A 366 -1.85 1.76 13.09
C ASP A 366 -2.40 3.21 13.12
N ASN A 367 -1.54 4.21 13.25
CA ASN A 367 -1.96 5.57 13.59
C ASN A 367 -2.81 6.22 12.48
N LYS A 368 -2.53 5.93 11.20
CA LYS A 368 -3.30 6.46 10.05
C LYS A 368 -4.64 5.76 9.84
N GLY A 369 -4.68 4.43 9.97
CA GLY A 369 -5.95 3.68 9.87
C GLY A 369 -6.87 3.98 11.05
N LEU A 370 -6.31 4.18 12.26
CA LEU A 370 -7.05 4.66 13.42
C LEU A 370 -7.54 6.10 13.25
N ALA A 371 -6.71 7.03 12.74
CA ALA A 371 -7.13 8.40 12.46
C ALA A 371 -8.31 8.45 11.47
N ALA A 372 -8.24 7.63 10.41
CA ALA A 372 -9.33 7.47 9.45
C ALA A 372 -10.61 6.95 10.10
N LEU A 373 -10.51 5.88 10.90
CA LEU A 373 -11.64 5.30 11.63
C LEU A 373 -12.27 6.28 12.62
N LEU A 374 -11.46 7.02 13.39
CA LEU A 374 -11.92 8.02 14.36
C LEU A 374 -12.68 9.15 13.65
N TYR A 375 -12.13 9.70 12.56
CA TYR A 375 -12.80 10.76 11.80
C TYR A 375 -14.10 10.27 11.16
N GLU A 376 -14.09 9.11 10.50
CA GLU A 376 -15.27 8.53 9.84
C GLU A 376 -16.39 8.24 10.85
N SER A 377 -16.05 7.67 12.02
CA SER A 377 -17.02 7.39 13.09
C SER A 377 -17.52 8.68 13.75
N ALA A 378 -16.68 9.70 13.91
CA ALA A 378 -17.10 10.98 14.46
C ALA A 378 -18.02 11.78 13.51
N GLN A 379 -17.88 11.56 12.20
CA GLN A 379 -18.67 12.23 11.18
C GLN A 379 -20.04 11.57 10.94
N GLU A 380 -20.17 10.25 11.16
CA GLU A 380 -21.42 9.49 11.03
C GLU A 380 -21.61 8.49 12.20
N PRO A 381 -21.79 8.96 13.46
CA PRO A 381 -21.71 8.11 14.66
C PRO A 381 -22.84 7.07 14.81
N GLU A 382 -23.95 7.23 14.09
CA GLU A 382 -25.05 6.25 14.05
C GLU A 382 -24.78 5.08 13.08
N LYS A 383 -23.62 5.06 12.39
CA LYS A 383 -23.24 4.02 11.44
C LYS A 383 -22.13 3.13 11.98
N LEU A 384 -22.22 1.84 11.69
CA LEU A 384 -21.16 0.89 12.02
C LEU A 384 -19.93 1.13 11.11
N PRO A 385 -18.69 1.06 11.63
CA PRO A 385 -17.46 1.30 10.89
C PRO A 385 -17.36 0.52 9.57
N GLY A 386 -17.22 1.26 8.46
CA GLY A 386 -17.17 0.71 7.10
C GLY A 386 -18.51 0.74 6.35
N GLN A 387 -19.60 1.12 7.01
CA GLN A 387 -20.90 1.44 6.37
C GLN A 387 -21.05 2.95 6.10
N ASN A 388 -20.01 3.73 6.42
CA ASN A 388 -19.94 5.17 6.26
C ASN A 388 -19.99 5.57 4.78
N ALA A 389 -20.69 6.66 4.49
CA ALA A 389 -20.67 7.35 3.20
C ALA A 389 -19.60 8.44 3.16
N PHE A 390 -19.20 8.98 4.33
CA PHE A 390 -18.03 9.83 4.44
C PHE A 390 -16.75 8.99 4.40
N VAL A 391 -15.72 9.48 3.69
CA VAL A 391 -14.43 8.78 3.52
C VAL A 391 -13.27 9.68 3.93
N ALA A 392 -12.46 9.24 4.89
CA ALA A 392 -11.31 9.96 5.43
C ALA A 392 -9.99 9.26 5.05
N GLY A 393 -9.30 9.76 4.03
CA GLY A 393 -8.01 9.22 3.60
C GLY A 393 -6.85 9.88 4.32
N PHE A 394 -6.06 9.11 5.08
CA PHE A 394 -4.77 9.54 5.61
C PHE A 394 -3.64 8.83 4.85
N SER A 395 -3.10 9.48 3.81
CA SER A 395 -1.95 8.97 3.05
C SER A 395 -0.64 9.18 3.80
N GLN A 396 0.35 8.38 3.44
CA GLN A 396 1.74 8.69 3.68
C GLN A 396 2.27 9.81 2.79
N ALA A 397 3.38 10.42 3.23
CA ALA A 397 4.13 11.45 2.50
C ALA A 397 5.64 11.09 2.48
N LEU A 398 6.51 11.95 3.02
CA LEU A 398 7.96 11.76 3.04
C LEU A 398 8.41 10.90 4.23
N VAL A 399 7.95 9.65 4.26
CA VAL A 399 7.94 8.81 5.46
C VAL A 399 9.24 8.02 5.76
N GLY A 400 10.25 8.09 4.89
CA GLY A 400 11.39 7.16 4.93
C GLY A 400 12.25 7.26 6.20
N ASP A 401 12.36 8.44 6.78
CA ASP A 401 13.21 8.73 7.93
C ASP A 401 12.42 9.32 9.12
N THR A 402 11.09 9.28 9.08
CA THR A 402 10.24 9.73 10.18
C THR A 402 9.80 8.58 11.07
N SER A 403 9.48 8.89 12.33
CA SER A 403 9.02 7.93 13.34
C SER A 403 7.92 8.57 14.20
N PRO A 404 6.84 7.84 14.55
CA PRO A 404 5.82 8.32 15.50
C PRO A 404 6.30 8.34 16.97
N ASN A 405 7.51 7.86 17.25
CA ASN A 405 8.00 7.63 18.60
C ASN A 405 8.66 8.88 19.19
N THR A 406 7.82 9.90 19.42
CA THR A 406 8.26 11.30 19.63
C THR A 406 8.96 11.62 20.96
N LYS A 407 9.15 10.64 21.85
CA LYS A 407 10.03 10.79 23.04
C LYS A 407 11.49 10.38 22.77
N GLY A 408 11.83 10.06 21.52
CA GLY A 408 13.20 9.75 21.10
C GLY A 408 13.59 8.29 21.33
N ALA A 409 14.83 7.97 20.98
CA ALA A 409 15.39 6.62 21.09
C ALA A 409 16.24 6.45 22.36
N TRP A 410 15.93 5.41 23.12
CA TRP A 410 16.52 5.15 24.43
C TRP A 410 16.92 3.69 24.59
N CYS A 411 17.93 3.48 25.40
CA CYS A 411 18.37 2.17 25.83
C CYS A 411 17.44 1.61 26.90
N ASP A 412 17.36 0.28 26.99
CA ASP A 412 16.56 -0.43 27.99
C ASP A 412 17.01 -0.13 29.45
N ASP A 413 18.26 0.29 29.64
CA ASP A 413 18.81 0.74 30.92
C ASP A 413 18.43 2.20 31.30
N GLY A 414 17.76 2.91 30.40
CA GLY A 414 17.35 4.31 30.57
C GLY A 414 18.37 5.34 30.06
N SER A 415 19.49 4.94 29.48
CA SER A 415 20.40 5.86 28.76
C SER A 415 19.85 6.25 27.37
N VAL A 416 20.39 7.30 26.76
CA VAL A 416 20.04 7.70 25.38
C VAL A 416 20.88 6.87 24.40
N CYS A 417 20.29 6.40 23.30
CA CYS A 417 21.06 5.64 22.30
C CYS A 417 22.20 6.45 21.69
N GLU A 418 23.25 5.77 21.24
CA GLU A 418 24.32 6.36 20.45
C GLU A 418 23.75 6.97 19.15
N TYR A 419 24.17 8.19 18.86
CA TYR A 419 23.55 9.09 17.89
C TYR A 419 23.71 8.64 16.43
N LYS A 420 24.88 8.10 16.05
CA LYS A 420 25.22 7.75 14.67
C LYS A 420 24.70 6.37 14.27
N HIS A 421 24.71 5.45 15.21
CA HIS A 421 24.56 4.01 15.01
C HIS A 421 23.30 3.43 15.66
N SER A 422 22.61 4.20 16.52
CA SER A 422 21.42 3.78 17.27
C SER A 422 21.67 2.50 18.09
N THR A 423 22.76 2.55 18.87
CA THR A 423 23.23 1.43 19.69
C THR A 423 23.31 1.79 21.17
N CYS A 424 23.36 0.77 22.02
CA CYS A 424 23.58 0.86 23.46
C CYS A 424 24.79 0.02 23.87
N ASP A 425 25.54 0.43 24.90
CA ASP A 425 26.54 -0.46 25.52
C ASP A 425 25.84 -1.54 26.36
N ASN A 426 26.34 -2.77 26.27
CA ASN A 426 25.86 -3.90 27.07
C ASN A 426 26.73 -4.19 28.30
N GLY A 427 27.56 -3.22 28.71
CA GLY A 427 28.49 -3.33 29.85
C GLY A 427 29.67 -4.27 29.60
N LYS A 428 29.84 -4.77 28.36
CA LYS A 428 30.96 -5.62 27.94
C LYS A 428 31.75 -4.99 26.77
N GLY A 429 31.58 -3.69 26.53
CA GLY A 429 32.24 -2.97 25.45
C GLY A 429 31.76 -3.41 24.07
N LYS A 430 30.48 -3.77 23.94
CA LYS A 430 29.84 -4.16 22.68
C LYS A 430 28.54 -3.39 22.51
N GLU A 431 28.55 -2.51 21.53
CA GLU A 431 27.38 -1.75 21.09
C GLU A 431 26.34 -2.65 20.41
N ARG A 432 25.06 -2.43 20.71
CA ARG A 432 23.92 -3.24 20.22
C ARG A 432 22.71 -2.41 19.87
N VAL A 433 22.07 -2.72 18.74
CA VAL A 433 20.81 -2.07 18.29
C VAL A 433 19.58 -2.64 19.00
N GLN A 434 19.63 -3.91 19.42
CA GLN A 434 18.45 -4.66 19.93
C GLN A 434 17.86 -4.13 21.24
N THR A 435 18.56 -3.22 21.90
CA THR A 435 18.14 -2.58 23.16
C THR A 435 17.93 -1.09 22.99
N CYS A 436 18.00 -0.56 21.76
CA CYS A 436 17.75 0.84 21.44
C CYS A 436 16.36 1.01 20.83
N HIS A 437 15.43 1.52 21.64
CA HIS A 437 14.00 1.57 21.31
C HIS A 437 13.49 3.02 21.29
N GLY A 438 12.73 3.34 20.24
CA GLY A 438 11.92 4.55 20.16
C GLY A 438 10.81 4.52 21.20
N ARG A 439 10.54 5.66 21.83
CA ARG A 439 9.49 5.81 22.85
C ARG A 439 8.34 6.67 22.33
N GLY A 440 7.13 6.12 22.27
CA GLY A 440 5.91 6.84 21.89
C GLY A 440 5.52 7.96 22.86
N PRO A 441 4.67 8.92 22.44
CA PRO A 441 4.27 10.07 23.26
C PRO A 441 3.64 9.73 24.62
N ALA A 442 3.04 8.54 24.79
CA ALA A 442 2.47 8.11 26.07
C ALA A 442 3.51 7.57 27.08
N TRP A 443 4.78 7.43 26.68
CA TRP A 443 5.84 6.90 27.55
C TRP A 443 6.00 7.71 28.83
N GLY A 444 6.11 7.01 29.97
CA GLY A 444 6.25 7.60 31.30
C GLY A 444 4.92 7.97 31.97
N ASN A 445 3.78 7.64 31.34
CA ASN A 445 2.47 7.68 31.98
C ASN A 445 1.94 6.25 32.19
N ASP A 446 2.27 5.69 33.35
CA ASP A 446 2.02 4.28 33.70
C ASP A 446 0.53 3.91 33.75
N GLU A 447 -0.38 4.90 33.76
CA GLU A 447 -1.82 4.67 33.70
C GLU A 447 -2.26 3.93 32.42
N TYR A 448 -1.49 4.02 31.33
CA TYR A 448 -1.79 3.33 30.06
C TYR A 448 -1.26 1.89 29.99
N ILE A 449 -0.36 1.47 30.88
CA ILE A 449 0.22 0.12 30.83
C ILE A 449 -0.85 -0.97 31.04
N PRO A 450 -1.78 -0.86 32.02
CA PRO A 450 -2.80 -1.90 32.27
C PRO A 450 -3.85 -2.04 31.16
N THR A 451 -4.02 -1.04 30.30
CA THR A 451 -5.01 -1.06 29.20
C THR A 451 -4.42 -1.51 27.87
N SER A 452 -3.08 -1.51 27.71
CA SER A 452 -2.43 -1.96 26.49
C SER A 452 -2.42 -3.49 26.40
N PRO A 453 -2.95 -4.10 25.32
CA PRO A 453 -2.85 -5.55 25.07
C PRO A 453 -1.41 -6.08 24.94
N THR A 454 -0.42 -5.22 24.75
CA THR A 454 1.02 -5.58 24.71
C THR A 454 1.74 -5.31 26.04
N GLY A 455 1.06 -4.72 27.03
CA GLY A 455 1.67 -4.28 28.29
C GLY A 455 2.63 -3.09 28.14
N GLY A 456 2.45 -2.27 27.11
CA GLY A 456 3.31 -1.13 26.78
C GLY A 456 2.57 0.20 26.58
N TYR A 457 3.32 1.25 26.23
CA TYR A 457 2.78 2.60 25.96
C TYR A 457 2.36 2.81 24.49
N ASP A 458 2.63 1.83 23.64
CA ASP A 458 2.44 1.80 22.19
C ASP A 458 0.97 2.03 21.77
N TRP A 459 0.01 1.41 22.46
CA TRP A 459 -1.42 1.56 22.15
C TRP A 459 -1.95 2.97 22.41
N ALA A 460 -1.68 3.54 23.58
CA ALA A 460 -2.03 4.92 23.87
C ALA A 460 -1.24 5.90 22.99
N SER A 461 0.02 5.59 22.66
CA SER A 461 0.83 6.37 21.73
C SER A 461 0.24 6.40 20.32
N ASN A 462 -0.18 5.24 19.81
CA ASN A 462 -0.87 5.09 18.54
C ASN A 462 -2.14 5.94 18.47
N GLU A 463 -2.92 5.96 19.55
CA GLU A 463 -4.11 6.79 19.62
C GLU A 463 -3.79 8.30 19.70
N ILE A 464 -2.76 8.72 20.46
CA ILE A 464 -2.31 10.12 20.49
C ILE A 464 -1.88 10.59 19.08
N ILE A 465 -1.07 9.81 18.37
CA ILE A 465 -0.61 10.15 17.01
C ILE A 465 -1.78 10.12 16.00
N ALA A 466 -2.77 9.24 16.19
CA ALA A 466 -3.99 9.24 15.40
C ALA A 466 -4.83 10.52 15.63
N ARG A 467 -5.10 10.88 16.89
CA ARG A 467 -5.88 12.07 17.27
C ARG A 467 -5.21 13.36 16.79
N LYS A 468 -3.89 13.49 16.92
CA LYS A 468 -3.13 14.61 16.34
C LYS A 468 -3.35 14.79 14.83
N GLN A 469 -3.42 13.69 14.07
CA GLN A 469 -3.75 13.74 12.64
C GLN A 469 -5.23 14.10 12.40
N VAL A 470 -6.16 13.62 13.23
CA VAL A 470 -7.58 13.99 13.19
C VAL A 470 -7.79 15.48 13.43
N ASP A 471 -7.13 16.05 14.45
CA ASP A 471 -7.21 17.47 14.79
C ASP A 471 -6.65 18.35 13.66
N ALA A 472 -5.50 17.97 13.08
CA ALA A 472 -4.95 18.63 11.92
C ALA A 472 -5.91 18.62 10.72
N ALA A 473 -6.49 17.46 10.39
CA ALA A 473 -7.49 17.35 9.33
C ALA A 473 -8.72 18.22 9.61
N ARG A 474 -9.26 18.15 10.84
CA ARG A 474 -10.42 18.92 11.28
C ARG A 474 -10.20 20.43 11.16
N SER A 475 -9.03 20.90 11.59
CA SER A 475 -8.65 22.32 11.52
C SER A 475 -8.65 22.89 10.09
N ILE A 476 -8.45 22.04 9.08
CA ILE A 476 -8.55 22.40 7.66
C ILE A 476 -9.98 22.22 7.14
N MET A 477 -10.67 21.14 7.54
CA MET A 477 -12.03 20.82 7.09
C MET A 477 -13.09 21.85 7.52
N GLU A 478 -12.91 22.47 8.68
CA GLU A 478 -13.78 23.55 9.20
C GLU A 478 -13.63 24.88 8.42
N ARG A 479 -12.65 25.01 7.52
CA ARG A 479 -12.39 26.24 6.76
C ARG A 479 -13.25 26.33 5.50
N SER A 480 -13.49 27.59 5.08
CA SER A 480 -14.14 27.95 3.82
C SER A 480 -13.15 28.52 2.81
N THR A 481 -13.42 28.34 1.51
CA THR A 481 -12.72 29.04 0.42
C THR A 481 -13.04 30.55 0.37
N SER A 482 -13.99 31.02 1.19
CA SER A 482 -14.39 32.43 1.30
C SER A 482 -13.77 33.17 2.50
N SER A 483 -12.92 32.50 3.31
CA SER A 483 -12.25 33.15 4.44
C SER A 483 -11.29 34.26 3.96
N PRO A 484 -11.17 35.39 4.68
CA PRO A 484 -10.31 36.50 4.27
C PRO A 484 -8.85 36.09 4.07
N SER A 485 -8.21 36.63 3.04
CA SER A 485 -6.79 36.36 2.72
C SER A 485 -5.80 37.13 3.60
N SER A 486 -6.20 37.56 4.80
CA SER A 486 -5.34 38.21 5.80
C SER A 486 -4.50 37.22 6.61
N ASP A 487 -4.94 35.96 6.62
CA ASP A 487 -4.42 34.91 7.47
C ASP A 487 -3.29 34.16 6.75
N GLY A 488 -2.50 33.36 7.47
CA GLY A 488 -1.23 32.82 6.95
C GLY A 488 -1.38 31.81 5.81
N GLU A 489 -0.25 31.36 5.24
CA GLU A 489 -0.24 30.27 4.25
C GLU A 489 -0.95 29.01 4.77
N TYR A 490 -0.89 28.80 6.09
CA TYR A 490 -1.52 27.69 6.82
C TYR A 490 -2.99 27.91 7.19
N ASP A 491 -3.64 29.01 6.81
CA ASP A 491 -5.05 29.31 7.10
C ASP A 491 -5.92 29.32 5.83
N LYS A 492 -5.28 29.43 4.66
CA LYS A 492 -5.95 29.51 3.36
C LYS A 492 -6.49 28.16 2.87
N MET A 493 -7.71 28.17 2.31
CA MET A 493 -8.22 27.11 1.43
C MET A 493 -8.15 27.55 -0.04
N THR A 494 -7.51 26.75 -0.88
CA THR A 494 -7.35 27.00 -2.31
C THR A 494 -8.31 26.13 -3.10
N ALA A 495 -9.32 26.73 -3.75
CA ALA A 495 -10.19 26.01 -4.67
C ALA A 495 -9.39 25.47 -5.86
N LEU A 496 -9.61 24.21 -6.23
CA LEU A 496 -8.91 23.58 -7.34
C LEU A 496 -9.76 23.69 -8.62
N ILE A 497 -9.20 24.33 -9.65
CA ILE A 497 -9.86 24.60 -10.93
C ILE A 497 -8.88 24.29 -12.05
N GLY A 498 -9.38 23.81 -13.19
CA GLY A 498 -8.58 23.50 -14.37
C GLY A 498 -8.39 22.00 -14.62
N PRO A 499 -7.47 21.62 -15.51
CA PRO A 499 -7.47 20.32 -16.15
C PRO A 499 -7.16 19.17 -15.19
N ILE A 500 -7.88 18.06 -15.37
CA ILE A 500 -7.60 16.78 -14.74
C ILE A 500 -6.81 15.93 -15.73
N LYS A 501 -5.67 15.39 -15.28
CA LYS A 501 -4.83 14.52 -16.12
C LYS A 501 -4.05 13.50 -15.29
N SER A 502 -3.86 12.30 -15.84
CA SER A 502 -2.94 11.30 -15.29
C SER A 502 -1.87 10.88 -16.30
N VAL A 503 -0.64 10.70 -15.82
CA VAL A 503 0.50 10.19 -16.61
C VAL A 503 1.29 9.18 -15.79
N LYS A 504 1.70 8.07 -16.43
CA LYS A 504 2.46 6.98 -15.80
C LYS A 504 3.61 6.56 -16.70
N MET A 505 4.69 6.07 -16.09
CA MET A 505 5.75 5.35 -16.76
C MET A 505 6.29 4.23 -15.85
N ASN A 506 6.59 3.08 -16.42
CA ASN A 506 7.39 2.05 -15.77
C ASN A 506 8.87 2.30 -16.09
N VAL A 507 9.74 2.15 -15.09
CA VAL A 507 11.16 2.48 -15.20
C VAL A 507 11.97 1.27 -14.79
N ASP A 508 12.87 0.80 -15.65
CA ASP A 508 13.90 -0.16 -15.24
C ASP A 508 15.01 0.57 -14.51
N MET A 509 15.09 0.34 -13.21
CA MET A 509 16.04 0.95 -12.28
C MET A 509 17.33 0.14 -12.13
N SER A 510 17.48 -1.01 -12.80
CA SER A 510 18.72 -1.80 -12.74
C SER A 510 19.91 -1.13 -13.44
N ALA A 511 19.63 -0.18 -14.36
CA ALA A 511 20.65 0.45 -15.20
C ALA A 511 20.27 1.86 -15.70
N TYR A 512 19.39 2.58 -15.01
CA TYR A 512 18.89 3.89 -15.44
C TYR A 512 20.02 4.93 -15.49
N THR A 513 20.16 5.67 -16.59
CA THR A 513 21.20 6.70 -16.74
C THR A 513 20.61 8.11 -16.58
N VAL A 514 21.20 8.89 -15.67
CA VAL A 514 20.86 10.30 -15.44
C VAL A 514 21.97 11.19 -15.99
N TYR A 515 21.58 12.21 -16.74
CA TYR A 515 22.46 13.30 -17.16
C TYR A 515 22.33 14.45 -16.16
N ARG A 516 23.41 14.83 -15.50
CA ARG A 516 23.44 15.93 -14.52
C ARG A 516 23.63 17.29 -15.23
N PRO A 517 23.30 18.43 -14.59
CA PRO A 517 23.44 19.76 -15.19
C PRO A 517 24.88 20.16 -15.55
N ASP A 518 25.86 19.58 -14.88
CA ASP A 518 27.31 19.72 -15.14
C ASP A 518 27.80 18.93 -16.38
N GLY A 519 26.91 18.20 -17.06
CA GLY A 519 27.22 17.34 -18.20
C GLY A 519 27.73 15.94 -17.82
N SER A 520 27.94 15.66 -16.53
CA SER A 520 28.32 14.33 -16.06
C SER A 520 27.15 13.34 -16.18
N ARG A 521 27.49 12.04 -16.22
CA ARG A 521 26.55 10.94 -16.37
C ARG A 521 26.70 9.99 -15.19
N VAL A 522 25.61 9.75 -14.49
CA VAL A 522 25.53 8.77 -13.40
C VAL A 522 24.49 7.70 -13.74
N LYS A 523 24.60 6.53 -13.11
CA LYS A 523 23.79 5.34 -13.41
C LYS A 523 23.28 4.72 -12.10
N THR A 524 22.05 4.20 -12.11
CA THR A 524 21.55 3.35 -11.02
C THR A 524 22.06 1.92 -11.15
N CYS A 525 21.95 1.16 -10.07
CA CYS A 525 22.51 -0.17 -9.91
C CYS A 525 21.42 -1.26 -9.84
N PRO A 526 21.74 -2.53 -10.14
CA PRO A 526 20.91 -3.67 -9.74
C PRO A 526 20.68 -3.65 -8.23
N ALA A 527 19.43 -3.90 -7.81
CA ALA A 527 18.98 -3.76 -6.43
C ALA A 527 19.86 -4.52 -5.41
N ALA A 528 20.31 -3.84 -4.37
CA ALA A 528 21.06 -4.47 -3.28
C ALA A 528 20.79 -3.81 -1.92
N LEU A 529 20.79 -4.63 -0.86
CA LEU A 529 20.67 -4.19 0.52
C LEU A 529 22.02 -4.23 1.22
N GLY A 530 22.32 -3.20 2.01
CA GLY A 530 23.57 -3.08 2.77
C GLY A 530 23.53 -3.77 4.14
N TYR A 531 24.65 -3.82 4.85
CA TYR A 531 24.69 -4.34 6.22
C TYR A 531 23.80 -3.55 7.20
N GLY A 532 23.68 -2.23 7.02
CA GLY A 532 22.80 -1.37 7.83
C GLY A 532 21.30 -1.72 7.75
N PHE A 533 20.84 -2.41 6.70
CA PHE A 533 19.46 -2.91 6.60
C PHE A 533 19.17 -3.94 7.70
N ALA A 534 20.13 -4.82 8.01
CA ALA A 534 19.96 -5.83 9.05
C ALA A 534 20.02 -5.26 10.48
N GLY A 535 20.41 -3.99 10.66
CA GLY A 535 20.35 -3.29 11.94
C GLY A 535 18.95 -2.78 12.32
N GLY A 536 17.97 -2.82 11.41
CA GLY A 536 16.64 -2.25 11.61
C GLY A 536 16.67 -0.77 11.97
N THR A 537 15.62 -0.28 12.65
CA THR A 537 15.51 1.12 13.10
C THR A 537 15.21 1.18 14.59
N THR A 538 15.13 2.38 15.17
CA THR A 538 14.68 2.55 16.55
C THR A 538 13.21 2.17 16.75
N ASP A 539 12.41 2.11 15.66
CA ASP A 539 10.99 1.74 15.73
C ASP A 539 10.77 0.21 15.77
N GLY A 540 11.80 -0.54 15.39
CA GLY A 540 11.86 -1.99 15.27
C GLY A 540 13.31 -2.40 15.02
N PRO A 541 14.11 -2.61 16.08
CA PRO A 541 15.53 -2.82 15.93
C PRO A 541 15.83 -4.20 15.34
N GLY A 542 16.82 -4.24 14.45
CA GLY A 542 17.22 -5.47 13.80
C GLY A 542 17.79 -6.47 14.78
N ALA A 543 17.61 -7.76 14.52
CA ALA A 543 18.17 -8.79 15.36
C ALA A 543 19.71 -8.91 15.20
N PHE A 544 20.37 -9.38 16.25
CA PHE A 544 21.81 -9.72 16.31
C PHE A 544 22.78 -8.52 16.27
N ASP A 545 24.09 -8.77 16.32
CA ASP A 545 25.16 -7.76 16.47
C ASP A 545 25.33 -6.81 15.24
N PHE A 546 24.32 -6.65 14.38
CA PHE A 546 24.35 -5.67 13.27
C PHE A 546 24.15 -4.25 13.79
N VAL A 547 24.69 -3.26 13.06
CA VAL A 547 24.73 -1.86 13.49
C VAL A 547 24.40 -0.96 12.30
N GLN A 548 23.54 0.05 12.51
CA GLN A 548 23.25 1.05 11.47
C GLN A 548 24.48 1.90 11.19
N GLY A 549 24.74 2.28 9.93
CA GLY A 549 25.93 3.04 9.57
C GLY A 549 27.24 2.22 9.61
N SER A 550 27.15 0.90 9.77
CA SER A 550 28.29 -0.01 9.69
C SER A 550 28.40 -0.64 8.30
N ASN A 551 29.59 -0.53 7.72
CA ASN A 551 30.01 -1.28 6.53
C ASN A 551 30.85 -2.53 6.88
N ARG A 552 30.88 -2.93 8.15
CA ARG A 552 31.70 -4.07 8.59
C ARG A 552 31.02 -5.40 8.24
N THR A 553 31.82 -6.35 7.76
CA THR A 553 31.36 -7.65 7.25
C THR A 553 31.61 -8.82 8.21
N ASP A 554 32.16 -8.56 9.39
CA ASP A 554 32.60 -9.55 10.39
C ASP A 554 31.46 -10.17 11.23
N HIS A 555 30.20 -9.86 10.90
CA HIS A 555 29.01 -10.40 11.54
C HIS A 555 28.69 -11.84 11.05
N HIS A 556 29.09 -12.83 11.85
CA HIS A 556 28.71 -14.24 11.71
C HIS A 556 27.43 -14.55 12.50
N ASN A 557 26.47 -15.24 11.87
CA ASN A 557 25.18 -15.57 12.49
C ASN A 557 24.48 -16.72 11.73
N PRO A 558 24.08 -17.82 12.40
CA PRO A 558 23.38 -18.95 11.79
C PRO A 558 22.21 -18.61 10.84
N PHE A 559 21.36 -17.62 11.15
CA PHE A 559 20.28 -17.23 10.24
C PHE A 559 20.83 -16.64 8.93
N TRP A 560 21.76 -15.69 9.06
CA TRP A 560 22.43 -15.08 7.91
C TRP A 560 23.38 -16.03 7.21
N ASP A 561 23.91 -17.05 7.87
CA ASP A 561 24.77 -18.05 7.25
C ASP A 561 23.93 -19.03 6.38
N VAL A 562 22.69 -19.32 6.77
CA VAL A 562 21.70 -19.98 5.89
C VAL A 562 21.32 -19.07 4.71
N VAL A 563 21.06 -17.78 4.94
CA VAL A 563 20.74 -16.84 3.85
C VAL A 563 21.93 -16.69 2.89
N LYS A 564 23.15 -16.48 3.40
CA LYS A 564 24.41 -16.43 2.63
C LYS A 564 24.64 -17.70 1.81
N ALA A 565 24.26 -18.88 2.30
CA ALA A 565 24.36 -20.13 1.54
C ALA A 565 23.47 -20.19 0.28
N PHE A 566 22.45 -19.33 0.16
CA PHE A 566 21.61 -19.17 -1.03
C PHE A 566 21.85 -17.85 -1.80
N VAL A 567 22.66 -16.94 -1.27
CA VAL A 567 22.92 -15.62 -1.86
C VAL A 567 24.18 -15.66 -2.72
N LYS A 568 24.05 -15.13 -3.94
CA LYS A 568 25.15 -14.94 -4.86
C LYS A 568 26.13 -13.90 -4.29
N ASN A 569 27.43 -14.18 -4.33
CA ASN A 569 28.43 -13.15 -4.02
C ASN A 569 28.35 -12.03 -5.07
N PRO A 570 28.25 -10.74 -4.67
CA PRO A 570 28.08 -9.62 -5.59
C PRO A 570 29.27 -9.47 -6.53
N GLY A 571 28.99 -9.10 -7.79
CA GLY A 571 30.02 -8.85 -8.80
C GLY A 571 30.79 -7.55 -8.53
N LYS A 572 32.02 -7.43 -9.09
CA LYS A 572 32.84 -6.21 -8.95
C LYS A 572 32.10 -4.94 -9.42
N GLU A 573 31.47 -4.98 -10.60
CA GLU A 573 30.67 -3.86 -11.13
C GLU A 573 29.56 -3.45 -10.16
N GLN A 574 28.91 -4.40 -9.48
CA GLN A 574 27.84 -4.11 -8.54
C GLN A 574 28.36 -3.51 -7.23
N ILE A 575 29.48 -4.02 -6.70
CA ILE A 575 30.17 -3.44 -5.53
C ILE A 575 30.60 -1.99 -5.84
N GLU A 576 31.22 -1.77 -7.00
CA GLU A 576 31.65 -0.44 -7.45
C GLU A 576 30.46 0.52 -7.67
N CYS A 577 29.35 0.03 -8.23
CA CYS A 577 28.14 0.83 -8.46
C CYS A 577 27.43 1.19 -7.14
N GLN A 578 27.31 0.24 -6.20
CA GLN A 578 26.61 0.44 -4.94
C GLN A 578 27.44 1.21 -3.90
N ALA A 579 28.73 1.43 -4.12
CA ALA A 579 29.63 2.10 -3.18
C ALA A 579 29.06 3.45 -2.66
N PRO A 580 29.21 3.77 -1.36
CA PRO A 580 29.99 3.05 -0.35
C PRO A 580 29.27 1.87 0.34
N LYS A 581 28.08 1.43 -0.11
CA LYS A 581 27.34 0.32 0.53
C LYS A 581 28.14 -0.98 0.52
N ALA A 582 28.44 -1.52 1.69
CA ALA A 582 28.82 -2.93 1.83
C ALA A 582 27.57 -3.80 1.60
N ILE A 583 27.50 -4.48 0.46
CA ILE A 583 26.35 -5.32 0.08
C ILE A 583 26.25 -6.54 1.03
N LEU A 584 25.10 -6.67 1.68
CA LEU A 584 24.69 -7.86 2.43
C LEU A 584 23.85 -8.80 1.56
N LEU A 585 22.96 -8.25 0.72
CA LEU A 585 22.11 -9.02 -0.19
C LEU A 585 22.11 -8.40 -1.59
N ASP A 586 22.67 -9.12 -2.57
CA ASP A 586 22.49 -8.88 -4.00
C ASP A 586 21.13 -9.49 -4.44
N ILE A 587 20.05 -8.72 -4.34
CA ILE A 587 18.70 -9.17 -4.73
C ILE A 587 18.34 -8.86 -6.18
N GLY A 588 19.10 -7.97 -6.82
CA GLY A 588 18.90 -7.52 -8.20
C GLY A 588 19.35 -8.54 -9.23
N GLU A 589 20.38 -9.35 -8.93
CA GLU A 589 20.90 -10.38 -9.84
C GLU A 589 20.40 -11.81 -9.51
N ILE A 590 19.48 -11.97 -8.54
CA ILE A 590 18.89 -13.26 -8.16
C ILE A 590 17.44 -13.38 -8.65
N HIS A 591 17.22 -14.31 -9.58
CA HIS A 591 15.93 -14.56 -10.25
C HIS A 591 15.35 -15.96 -10.00
N LYS A 592 15.98 -16.77 -9.15
CA LYS A 592 15.49 -18.11 -8.75
C LYS A 592 15.11 -18.10 -7.26
N PRO A 593 13.98 -18.70 -6.86
CA PRO A 593 12.90 -19.30 -7.68
C PRO A 593 12.15 -18.31 -8.58
N TYR A 594 12.12 -17.05 -8.18
CA TYR A 594 11.63 -15.87 -8.91
C TYR A 594 12.43 -14.65 -8.40
N ASN A 595 12.08 -13.43 -8.83
CA ASN A 595 12.83 -12.22 -8.44
C ASN A 595 12.79 -11.98 -6.93
N TRP A 596 13.96 -11.71 -6.32
CA TRP A 596 14.06 -11.43 -4.89
C TRP A 596 13.63 -10.00 -4.51
N GLY A 597 13.87 -9.04 -5.41
CA GLY A 597 13.40 -7.65 -5.31
C GLY A 597 12.94 -7.10 -6.67
N PRO A 598 12.41 -5.85 -6.70
CA PRO A 598 12.04 -5.19 -7.95
C PRO A 598 13.28 -4.76 -8.74
N SER A 599 13.19 -4.82 -10.08
CA SER A 599 14.09 -4.07 -10.98
C SER A 599 13.34 -3.02 -11.80
N ILE A 600 12.03 -3.23 -12.01
CA ILE A 600 11.12 -2.28 -12.65
C ILE A 600 10.26 -1.67 -11.55
N VAL A 601 10.14 -0.35 -11.56
CA VAL A 601 9.28 0.41 -10.65
C VAL A 601 8.24 1.21 -11.42
N GLU A 602 7.12 1.53 -10.78
CA GLU A 602 6.00 2.25 -11.38
C GLU A 602 5.92 3.66 -10.80
N VAL A 603 5.98 4.69 -11.66
CA VAL A 603 5.88 6.11 -11.26
C VAL A 603 4.77 6.81 -12.02
N GLN A 604 4.03 7.68 -11.34
CA GLN A 604 2.83 8.32 -11.88
C GLN A 604 2.62 9.71 -11.28
N ILE A 605 2.06 10.64 -12.07
CA ILE A 605 1.54 11.92 -11.58
C ILE A 605 0.03 11.95 -11.81
N LEU A 606 -0.72 12.29 -10.76
CA LEU A 606 -2.13 12.64 -10.83
C LEU A 606 -2.27 14.16 -10.72
N ARG A 607 -2.97 14.80 -11.65
CA ARG A 607 -3.22 16.25 -11.67
C ARG A 607 -4.70 16.55 -11.51
N VAL A 608 -5.03 17.57 -10.71
CA VAL A 608 -6.28 18.31 -10.79
C VAL A 608 -6.00 19.80 -10.57
N GLY A 609 -6.18 20.61 -11.62
CA GLY A 609 -5.88 22.04 -11.58
C GLY A 609 -4.40 22.32 -11.27
N GLN A 610 -4.16 22.99 -10.15
CA GLN A 610 -2.84 23.31 -9.60
C GLN A 610 -2.28 22.25 -8.62
N LEU A 611 -3.04 21.19 -8.29
CA LEU A 611 -2.57 20.08 -7.45
C LEU A 611 -1.95 18.97 -8.30
N PHE A 612 -0.75 18.53 -7.91
CA PHE A 612 0.03 17.46 -8.54
C PHE A 612 0.46 16.44 -7.47
N ILE A 613 -0.09 15.23 -7.53
CA ILE A 613 0.23 14.15 -6.59
C ILE A 613 1.24 13.21 -7.27
N LEU A 614 2.43 13.09 -6.71
CA LEU A 614 3.52 12.24 -7.18
C LEU A 614 3.42 10.88 -6.48
N ILE A 615 3.07 9.86 -7.25
CA ILE A 615 2.92 8.47 -6.76
C ILE A 615 4.28 7.79 -6.85
N VAL A 616 4.91 7.53 -5.70
CA VAL A 616 6.31 7.09 -5.62
C VAL A 616 6.47 5.64 -5.12
N PRO A 617 7.29 4.81 -5.81
CA PRO A 617 7.46 3.40 -5.51
C PRO A 617 8.51 3.13 -4.44
N GLY A 618 8.34 3.74 -3.27
CA GLY A 618 9.23 3.59 -2.12
C GLY A 618 9.01 4.65 -1.05
N GLU A 619 9.86 4.62 -0.04
CA GLU A 619 9.85 5.50 1.13
C GLU A 619 10.94 6.55 1.01
N PHE A 620 10.55 7.77 0.66
CA PHE A 620 11.49 8.88 0.49
C PHE A 620 11.79 9.50 1.85
N THR A 621 13.08 9.75 2.12
CA THR A 621 13.50 10.56 3.27
C THR A 621 13.03 12.00 3.12
N THR A 622 13.04 12.73 4.24
CA THR A 622 12.60 14.12 4.34
C THR A 622 13.33 15.00 3.30
N MET A 623 14.66 14.95 3.20
CA MET A 623 15.38 15.77 2.22
C MET A 623 15.25 15.23 0.78
N ALA A 624 15.21 13.91 0.58
CA ALA A 624 14.98 13.34 -0.76
C ALA A 624 13.63 13.77 -1.34
N GLY A 625 12.59 13.76 -0.52
CA GLY A 625 11.25 14.23 -0.88
C GLY A 625 11.18 15.75 -1.10
N ARG A 626 11.82 16.55 -0.23
CA ARG A 626 11.94 18.01 -0.41
C ARG A 626 12.63 18.36 -1.74
N ARG A 627 13.74 17.69 -2.09
CA ARG A 627 14.42 17.82 -3.39
C ARG A 627 13.48 17.48 -4.55
N LEU A 628 12.72 16.38 -4.46
CA LEU A 628 11.74 15.98 -5.48
C LEU A 628 10.61 17.01 -5.64
N LYS A 629 9.94 17.41 -4.55
CA LYS A 629 8.86 18.44 -4.55
C LYS A 629 9.35 19.71 -5.26
N ARG A 630 10.50 20.26 -4.85
CA ARG A 630 11.11 21.48 -5.40
C ARG A 630 11.44 21.37 -6.90
N THR A 631 12.12 20.30 -7.33
CA THR A 631 12.50 20.15 -8.75
C THR A 631 11.30 19.90 -9.66
N VAL A 632 10.27 19.19 -9.18
CA VAL A 632 9.04 18.97 -9.95
C VAL A 632 8.22 20.25 -10.07
N ALA A 633 8.05 21.02 -8.98
CA ALA A 633 7.39 22.33 -9.02
C ALA A 633 8.07 23.29 -10.02
N ALA A 634 9.41 23.39 -9.97
CA ALA A 634 10.19 24.18 -10.93
C ALA A 634 10.02 23.70 -12.38
N SER A 635 9.92 22.39 -12.61
CA SER A 635 9.69 21.83 -13.95
C SER A 635 8.27 22.13 -14.46
N ILE A 636 7.25 22.09 -13.60
CA ILE A 636 5.85 22.42 -13.95
C ILE A 636 5.77 23.86 -14.49
N LYS A 637 6.37 24.81 -13.77
CA LYS A 637 6.48 26.22 -14.21
C LYS A 637 7.25 26.35 -15.52
N LYS A 638 8.48 25.80 -15.57
CA LYS A 638 9.34 25.87 -16.77
C LYS A 638 8.70 25.23 -18.01
N ALA A 639 7.87 24.20 -17.82
CA ALA A 639 7.14 23.56 -18.89
C ALA A 639 5.87 24.34 -19.30
N GLY A 640 5.40 25.33 -18.53
CA GLY A 640 4.10 25.97 -18.77
C GLY A 640 2.97 24.94 -18.70
N VAL A 641 3.05 24.01 -17.75
CA VAL A 641 1.97 23.05 -17.43
C VAL A 641 0.90 23.73 -16.56
N LEU A 642 1.34 24.70 -15.75
CA LEU A 642 0.55 25.66 -14.99
C LEU A 642 1.06 27.06 -15.38
N SER A 643 0.17 28.01 -15.65
CA SER A 643 0.52 29.40 -15.93
C SER A 643 0.73 30.20 -14.63
N GLU A 644 1.39 31.35 -14.70
CA GLU A 644 1.54 32.25 -13.53
C GLU A 644 0.19 32.81 -13.06
N GLU A 645 -0.80 32.91 -13.96
CA GLU A 645 -2.18 33.33 -13.65
C GLU A 645 -2.99 32.23 -12.93
N GLU A 646 -2.69 30.95 -13.19
CA GLU A 646 -3.27 29.79 -12.49
C GLU A 646 -2.67 29.57 -11.09
N GLY A 647 -1.58 30.26 -10.77
CA GLY A 647 -0.95 30.28 -9.44
C GLY A 647 0.20 29.30 -9.24
N GLU A 648 0.46 28.97 -7.97
CA GLU A 648 1.61 28.14 -7.58
C GLU A 648 1.31 26.63 -7.66
N PRO A 649 2.25 25.78 -8.12
CA PRO A 649 2.05 24.33 -8.15
C PRO A 649 2.05 23.73 -6.75
N ILE A 650 0.94 23.12 -6.35
CA ILE A 650 0.83 22.36 -5.10
C ILE A 650 1.32 20.93 -5.41
N VAL A 651 2.50 20.57 -4.90
CA VAL A 651 3.11 19.26 -5.16
C VAL A 651 3.07 18.40 -3.90
N GLN A 652 2.28 17.33 -3.92
CA GLN A 652 2.26 16.32 -2.87
C GLN A 652 2.95 15.03 -3.32
N VAL A 653 3.52 14.30 -2.37
CA VAL A 653 4.21 13.02 -2.59
C VAL A 653 3.45 11.94 -1.83
N SER A 654 3.29 10.77 -2.44
CA SER A 654 2.52 9.67 -1.86
C SER A 654 3.16 8.33 -2.20
N GLY A 655 3.63 7.63 -1.16
CA GLY A 655 4.26 6.31 -1.21
C GLY A 655 4.42 5.74 0.20
N PRO A 656 4.72 4.44 0.35
CA PRO A 656 5.13 3.50 -0.69
C PRO A 656 3.97 3.00 -1.57
N ALA A 657 4.04 3.31 -2.86
CA ALA A 657 2.94 3.14 -3.80
C ALA A 657 3.28 2.25 -5.01
N SER A 658 2.30 1.48 -5.47
CA SER A 658 2.33 0.64 -6.67
C SER A 658 3.39 -0.47 -6.69
N THR A 659 4.67 -0.16 -6.57
CA THR A 659 5.77 -1.12 -6.43
C THR A 659 6.59 -0.74 -5.21
N TYR A 660 6.83 -1.67 -4.30
CA TYR A 660 7.68 -1.39 -3.14
C TYR A 660 9.17 -1.49 -3.47
N GLY A 661 9.82 -0.34 -3.68
CA GLY A 661 11.25 -0.20 -3.93
C GLY A 661 12.12 0.05 -2.69
N HIS A 662 11.62 -0.24 -1.48
CA HIS A 662 12.23 0.15 -0.20
C HIS A 662 12.49 1.68 -0.16
N TYR A 663 13.66 2.12 0.33
CA TYR A 663 13.93 3.51 0.69
C TYR A 663 14.54 4.31 -0.46
N VAL A 664 14.43 5.65 -0.37
CA VAL A 664 15.09 6.60 -1.25
C VAL A 664 15.68 7.73 -0.42
N THR A 665 17.00 7.69 -0.21
CA THR A 665 17.79 8.75 0.43
C THR A 665 18.36 9.76 -0.57
N THR A 666 18.91 10.86 -0.07
CA THR A 666 19.88 11.68 -0.82
C THR A 666 21.21 10.94 -1.02
N GLU A 667 22.13 11.47 -1.84
CA GLU A 667 23.47 10.87 -2.02
C GLU A 667 24.32 11.04 -0.75
N GLU A 668 24.06 12.14 -0.02
CA GLU A 668 24.68 12.53 1.23
C GLU A 668 24.24 11.60 2.37
N GLU A 669 22.93 11.42 2.56
CA GLU A 669 22.35 10.43 3.48
C GLU A 669 22.77 8.99 3.13
N TYR A 670 22.80 8.65 1.83
CA TYR A 670 23.26 7.35 1.36
C TYR A 670 24.70 7.05 1.81
N SER A 671 25.57 8.06 1.81
CA SER A 671 26.98 7.88 2.17
C SER A 671 27.20 7.36 3.60
N VAL A 672 26.23 7.60 4.50
CA VAL A 672 26.29 7.19 5.91
C VAL A 672 25.94 5.72 6.12
N GLN A 673 25.11 5.13 5.24
CA GLN A 673 24.66 3.73 5.35
C GLN A 673 23.95 3.37 6.67
N ARG A 674 23.22 4.32 7.28
CA ARG A 674 22.11 4.01 8.21
C ARG A 674 21.01 3.20 7.50
N TYR A 675 20.01 2.73 8.23
CA TYR A 675 19.01 1.78 7.71
C TYR A 675 18.42 2.19 6.35
N GLU A 676 18.02 3.46 6.19
CA GLU A 676 17.44 3.99 4.95
C GLU A 676 18.45 4.00 3.79
N GLY A 677 19.70 4.40 4.04
CA GLY A 677 20.77 4.43 3.04
C GLY A 677 21.23 3.03 2.62
N ALA A 678 21.28 2.09 3.57
CA ALA A 678 21.53 0.68 3.30
C ALA A 678 20.37 0.02 2.54
N SER A 679 19.15 0.54 2.71
CA SER A 679 17.93 0.03 2.07
C SER A 679 17.55 0.75 0.77
N THR A 680 18.31 1.77 0.36
CA THR A 680 18.15 2.45 -0.93
C THR A 680 18.64 1.54 -2.06
N LEU A 681 17.72 0.78 -2.67
CA LEU A 681 18.06 -0.41 -3.47
C LEU A 681 19.01 -0.13 -4.64
N PHE A 682 18.77 0.92 -5.41
CA PHE A 682 19.37 1.11 -6.74
C PHE A 682 20.65 1.96 -6.72
N GLY A 683 21.34 1.99 -5.58
CA GLY A 683 22.61 2.71 -5.37
C GLY A 683 22.43 4.20 -5.04
N PRO A 684 23.54 4.96 -4.92
CA PRO A 684 23.50 6.37 -4.49
C PRO A 684 22.64 7.24 -5.40
N HIS A 685 22.63 6.97 -6.70
CA HIS A 685 21.93 7.79 -7.70
C HIS A 685 20.43 7.49 -7.83
N THR A 686 19.83 6.75 -6.89
CA THR A 686 18.40 6.38 -6.89
C THR A 686 17.50 7.62 -6.94
N LEU A 687 17.73 8.60 -6.05
CA LEU A 687 16.96 9.85 -6.04
C LEU A 687 17.12 10.64 -7.35
N ALA A 688 18.33 10.72 -7.90
CA ALA A 688 18.60 11.43 -9.15
C ALA A 688 17.80 10.84 -10.33
N ALA A 689 17.61 9.52 -10.35
CA ALA A 689 16.79 8.85 -11.36
C ALA A 689 15.29 9.17 -11.21
N TYR A 690 14.75 9.15 -9.99
CA TYR A 690 13.37 9.58 -9.75
C TYR A 690 13.16 11.05 -10.14
N ILE A 691 14.08 11.96 -9.76
CA ILE A 691 14.00 13.36 -10.14
C ILE A 691 14.04 13.53 -11.67
N ASP A 692 14.91 12.82 -12.41
CA ASP A 692 14.91 12.84 -13.88
C ASP A 692 13.56 12.40 -14.46
N VAL A 693 13.03 11.26 -14.01
CA VAL A 693 11.78 10.71 -14.57
C VAL A 693 10.59 11.64 -14.29
N PHE A 694 10.39 12.05 -13.04
CA PHE A 694 9.27 12.95 -12.71
C PHE A 694 9.41 14.29 -13.44
N SER A 695 10.56 14.96 -13.33
CA SER A 695 10.72 16.33 -13.86
C SER A 695 10.87 16.41 -15.38
N ARG A 696 11.51 15.42 -16.04
CA ARG A 696 11.84 15.47 -17.48
C ARG A 696 10.99 14.55 -18.36
N ARG A 697 10.33 13.53 -17.80
CA ARG A 697 9.48 12.59 -18.56
C ARG A 697 8.00 12.82 -18.27
N LEU A 698 7.61 12.79 -17.00
CA LEU A 698 6.20 12.85 -16.61
C LEU A 698 5.63 14.28 -16.71
N VAL A 699 6.31 15.30 -16.19
CA VAL A 699 5.83 16.69 -16.24
C VAL A 699 5.53 17.18 -17.68
N PRO A 700 6.41 17.01 -18.69
CA PRO A 700 6.10 17.42 -20.05
C PRO A 700 4.89 16.70 -20.67
N ALA A 701 4.61 15.47 -20.24
CA ALA A 701 3.44 14.72 -20.68
C ALA A 701 2.11 15.23 -20.08
N LEU A 702 2.16 16.10 -19.06
CA LEU A 702 0.96 16.73 -18.48
C LEU A 702 0.37 17.85 -19.34
N LYS A 703 1.10 18.40 -20.33
CA LYS A 703 0.58 19.44 -21.21
C LYS A 703 -0.63 18.96 -22.02
N GLU A 704 -1.50 19.89 -22.41
CA GLU A 704 -2.52 19.62 -23.42
C GLU A 704 -1.86 19.28 -24.77
N GLY A 705 -2.48 18.37 -25.55
CA GLY A 705 -1.94 17.91 -26.84
C GLY A 705 -0.64 17.10 -26.78
N ALA A 706 -0.04 16.90 -25.60
CA ALA A 706 1.13 16.05 -25.44
C ALA A 706 0.83 14.59 -25.84
N ARG A 707 1.79 13.95 -26.52
CA ARG A 707 1.70 12.52 -26.85
C ARG A 707 1.71 11.67 -25.59
N ASP A 708 0.98 10.57 -25.60
CA ASP A 708 1.05 9.56 -24.55
C ASP A 708 2.46 9.00 -24.41
N LEU A 709 2.88 8.77 -23.17
CA LEU A 709 4.16 8.12 -22.88
C LEU A 709 4.07 6.62 -23.20
N PRO A 710 5.17 6.00 -23.66
CA PRO A 710 5.27 4.55 -23.68
C PRO A 710 5.10 4.03 -22.25
N LEU A 711 4.41 2.90 -22.08
CA LEU A 711 4.16 2.32 -20.76
C LEU A 711 5.47 1.99 -20.02
N GLY A 712 6.55 1.73 -20.76
CA GLY A 712 7.81 1.23 -20.22
C GLY A 712 7.81 -0.30 -20.12
N PRO A 713 8.89 -0.91 -19.62
CA PRO A 713 8.98 -2.36 -19.49
C PRO A 713 7.97 -2.88 -18.46
N GLN A 714 7.52 -4.11 -18.66
CA GLN A 714 6.78 -4.91 -17.67
C GLN A 714 7.42 -6.29 -17.61
N ARG A 715 7.36 -6.92 -16.43
CA ARG A 715 7.66 -8.35 -16.27
C ARG A 715 6.36 -9.08 -15.98
N ASP A 716 6.22 -10.26 -16.55
CA ASP A 716 5.15 -11.19 -16.20
C ASP A 716 5.44 -11.82 -14.85
N PHE A 717 4.41 -11.85 -14.01
CA PHE A 717 4.45 -12.50 -12.72
C PHE A 717 3.08 -13.10 -12.43
N ASP A 718 3.06 -14.30 -11.84
CA ASP A 718 1.85 -15.03 -11.50
C ASP A 718 1.94 -15.41 -10.02
N ILE A 719 1.27 -14.62 -9.18
CA ILE A 719 1.26 -14.78 -7.71
C ILE A 719 0.86 -16.19 -7.27
N ARG A 720 0.09 -16.91 -8.10
CA ARG A 720 -0.32 -18.30 -7.83
C ARG A 720 0.83 -19.30 -7.97
N LYS A 721 1.92 -18.95 -8.66
CA LYS A 721 3.15 -19.76 -8.81
C LYS A 721 4.25 -19.40 -7.81
N ALA A 722 4.07 -18.35 -7.01
CA ALA A 722 4.97 -17.99 -5.92
C ALA A 722 5.05 -19.12 -4.85
N TRP A 723 6.10 -19.10 -4.04
CA TRP A 723 6.31 -20.07 -2.97
C TRP A 723 5.29 -19.89 -1.84
N LYS A 724 4.80 -21.01 -1.27
CA LYS A 724 3.77 -21.05 -0.23
C LYS A 724 4.10 -22.16 0.76
N LEU A 725 4.86 -21.84 1.81
CA LEU A 725 5.29 -22.80 2.83
C LEU A 725 4.42 -22.75 4.09
N LYS A 726 3.61 -21.70 4.28
CA LYS A 726 2.60 -21.64 5.34
C LYS A 726 1.41 -22.57 4.99
N THR A 727 1.12 -23.51 5.86
CA THR A 727 -0.05 -24.39 5.76
C THR A 727 -1.36 -23.64 6.00
N GLY A 728 -2.43 -24.08 5.35
CA GLY A 728 -3.81 -23.69 5.70
C GLY A 728 -4.25 -24.28 7.05
N VAL A 729 -5.45 -23.93 7.51
CA VAL A 729 -6.08 -24.61 8.67
C VAL A 729 -6.24 -26.09 8.35
N VAL A 730 -5.83 -26.97 9.26
CA VAL A 730 -5.94 -28.43 9.06
C VAL A 730 -7.35 -28.89 9.42
N TYR A 731 -7.74 -28.69 10.68
CA TYR A 731 -9.08 -28.88 11.25
C TYR A 731 -9.20 -28.10 12.57
N ASP A 732 -10.40 -28.00 13.12
CA ASP A 732 -10.68 -27.48 14.46
C ASP A 732 -11.55 -28.47 15.24
N ASN A 733 -11.30 -28.62 16.54
CA ASN A 733 -12.17 -29.36 17.47
C ASN A 733 -12.43 -28.52 18.73
N PRO A 734 -13.64 -28.56 19.34
CA PRO A 734 -13.85 -27.89 20.61
C PRO A 734 -13.08 -28.65 21.71
N PRO A 735 -12.75 -28.03 22.86
CA PRO A 735 -12.21 -28.74 24.01
C PRO A 735 -13.13 -29.89 24.45
N ILE A 736 -12.56 -30.92 25.07
CA ILE A 736 -13.33 -32.09 25.54
C ILE A 736 -14.40 -31.62 26.53
N GLY A 737 -15.66 -32.01 26.30
CA GLY A 737 -16.81 -31.62 27.11
C GLY A 737 -17.51 -30.33 26.67
N HIS A 738 -17.00 -29.63 25.65
CA HIS A 738 -17.56 -28.38 25.14
C HIS A 738 -18.04 -28.49 23.68
N ALA A 739 -18.92 -27.56 23.29
CA ALA A 739 -19.27 -27.26 21.90
C ALA A 739 -18.60 -25.96 21.43
N PHE A 740 -18.58 -25.74 20.11
CA PHE A 740 -18.16 -24.47 19.53
C PHE A 740 -19.21 -23.39 19.82
N GLY A 741 -18.78 -22.23 20.30
CA GLY A 741 -19.67 -21.15 20.75
C GLY A 741 -20.00 -21.19 22.25
N ASP A 742 -19.62 -22.24 22.98
CA ASP A 742 -19.72 -22.26 24.44
C ASP A 742 -18.94 -21.10 25.06
N VAL A 743 -19.51 -20.46 26.08
CA VAL A 743 -18.86 -19.39 26.82
C VAL A 743 -18.05 -19.98 27.97
N LEU A 744 -16.73 -19.81 27.91
CA LEU A 744 -15.78 -20.25 28.94
C LEU A 744 -15.66 -19.23 30.09
N GLU A 745 -15.84 -17.95 29.79
CA GLU A 745 -15.78 -16.85 30.75
C GLU A 745 -16.90 -15.86 30.42
N GLN A 746 -17.86 -15.75 31.34
CA GLN A 746 -19.05 -14.91 31.21
C GLN A 746 -18.76 -13.48 31.69
N PRO A 747 -19.45 -12.46 31.15
CA PRO A 747 -19.38 -11.11 31.67
C PRO A 747 -19.98 -11.03 33.09
N LEU A 748 -19.56 -10.01 33.85
CA LEU A 748 -20.20 -9.64 35.11
C LEU A 748 -21.63 -9.16 34.87
N LEU A 749 -22.49 -9.23 35.89
CA LEU A 749 -23.90 -8.81 35.79
C LEU A 749 -24.08 -7.32 35.47
N SER A 750 -23.11 -6.47 35.82
CA SER A 750 -23.17 -5.02 35.61
C SER A 750 -21.78 -4.40 35.54
N TYR A 751 -21.60 -3.44 34.64
CA TYR A 751 -20.40 -2.61 34.51
C TYR A 751 -20.78 -1.12 34.59
N PRO A 752 -19.96 -0.26 35.23
CA PRO A 752 -20.27 1.16 35.28
C PRO A 752 -19.97 1.85 33.93
N ILE A 753 -20.69 2.92 33.58
CA ILE A 753 -20.25 3.85 32.53
C ILE A 753 -19.12 4.72 33.11
N PRO A 754 -17.98 4.93 32.41
CA PRO A 754 -16.90 5.76 32.93
C PRO A 754 -17.34 7.20 33.22
N ASN A 755 -17.25 7.61 34.49
CA ASN A 755 -17.57 8.97 34.95
C ASN A 755 -16.42 9.95 34.67
N THR A 756 -16.34 10.44 33.44
CA THR A 756 -15.41 11.50 33.04
C THR A 756 -16.06 12.87 33.17
N LEU A 757 -15.79 13.57 34.28
CA LEU A 757 -16.29 14.93 34.59
C LEU A 757 -16.00 15.99 33.51
N ASN A 758 -15.09 15.72 32.57
CA ASN A 758 -14.71 16.58 31.45
C ASN A 758 -14.92 15.95 30.06
N SER A 759 -15.47 14.74 29.92
CA SER A 759 -15.65 14.16 28.57
C SER A 759 -16.65 14.98 27.78
N SER A 760 -16.15 15.61 26.73
CA SER A 760 -17.00 16.17 25.70
C SER A 760 -17.81 15.03 25.08
N LYS A 761 -19.10 15.24 24.79
CA LYS A 761 -19.89 14.29 23.98
C LYS A 761 -19.46 14.26 22.50
N SER A 762 -18.32 14.86 22.18
CA SER A 762 -17.71 14.91 20.86
C SER A 762 -16.89 13.66 20.63
N HIS A 763 -17.17 12.91 19.56
CA HIS A 763 -16.30 11.83 19.09
C HIS A 763 -14.91 12.33 18.64
N PHE A 764 -14.74 13.65 18.47
CA PHE A 764 -13.45 14.34 18.31
C PHE A 764 -12.85 14.83 19.65
N ASP A 765 -12.97 14.07 20.74
CA ASP A 765 -12.21 14.39 21.98
C ASP A 765 -10.71 14.19 21.74
N GLY A 766 -9.86 15.03 22.33
CA GLY A 766 -8.41 15.04 22.10
C GLY A 766 -7.64 14.05 22.98
N SER A 767 -8.24 13.57 24.07
CA SER A 767 -7.60 12.62 24.97
C SER A 767 -7.63 11.18 24.41
N PRO A 768 -6.53 10.41 24.52
CA PRO A 768 -6.57 8.98 24.23
C PRO A 768 -7.49 8.24 25.21
N THR A 769 -7.91 7.03 24.85
CA THR A 769 -8.78 6.17 25.66
C THR A 769 -8.09 5.86 26.98
N THR A 770 -8.55 6.50 28.05
CA THR A 770 -8.07 6.24 29.41
C THR A 770 -8.61 4.91 29.93
N PRO A 771 -8.04 4.36 31.02
CA PRO A 771 -8.60 3.18 31.68
C PRO A 771 -10.03 3.44 32.15
N GLY A 772 -11.00 2.89 31.42
CA GLY A 772 -12.34 2.69 31.96
C GLY A 772 -12.25 1.72 33.13
N ALA A 773 -13.03 1.95 34.19
CA ALA A 773 -13.22 0.97 35.28
C ALA A 773 -14.03 -0.28 34.84
N SER A 774 -14.14 -0.50 33.52
CA SER A 774 -15.27 -1.15 32.85
C SER A 774 -14.83 -1.87 31.57
N ASN A 775 -13.65 -2.50 31.60
CA ASN A 775 -13.24 -3.38 30.52
C ASN A 775 -14.04 -4.69 30.62
N ILE A 776 -14.82 -4.98 29.58
CA ILE A 776 -15.65 -6.17 29.49
C ILE A 776 -14.89 -7.20 28.65
N THR A 777 -14.68 -8.39 29.22
CA THR A 777 -14.05 -9.52 28.53
C THR A 777 -14.99 -10.71 28.54
N VAL A 778 -15.16 -11.36 27.38
CA VAL A 778 -15.93 -12.61 27.26
C VAL A 778 -15.12 -13.61 26.45
N THR A 779 -14.91 -14.81 27.00
CA THR A 779 -14.14 -15.88 26.36
C THR A 779 -15.08 -16.97 25.83
N PHE A 780 -14.97 -17.30 24.55
CA PHE A 780 -15.72 -18.35 23.85
C PHE A 780 -14.81 -19.52 23.41
N VAL A 781 -15.38 -20.72 23.28
CA VAL A 781 -14.80 -21.81 22.50
C VAL A 781 -14.83 -21.44 21.01
N GLY A 782 -13.66 -21.27 20.42
CA GLY A 782 -13.49 -20.74 19.07
C GLY A 782 -12.85 -21.73 18.10
N ALA A 783 -13.02 -21.47 16.82
CA ALA A 783 -12.27 -22.07 15.73
C ALA A 783 -11.25 -21.07 15.17
N ASN A 784 -10.36 -21.50 14.27
CA ASN A 784 -9.40 -20.61 13.62
C ASN A 784 -10.07 -19.59 12.66
N PRO A 785 -9.92 -18.27 12.89
CA PRO A 785 -10.48 -17.22 12.00
C PRO A 785 -10.08 -17.33 10.52
N ARG A 786 -8.97 -17.99 10.19
CA ARG A 786 -8.56 -18.23 8.79
C ARG A 786 -9.53 -19.12 8.01
N ASN A 787 -10.50 -19.77 8.65
CA ASN A 787 -11.55 -20.50 7.94
C ASN A 787 -12.49 -19.56 7.17
N ASN A 788 -12.74 -18.35 7.69
CA ASN A 788 -13.56 -17.34 7.05
C ASN A 788 -13.12 -15.96 7.53
N LEU A 789 -12.62 -15.12 6.61
CA LEU A 789 -12.16 -13.78 6.94
C LEU A 789 -13.28 -12.82 7.38
N ARG A 790 -14.55 -13.21 7.13
CA ARG A 790 -15.75 -12.39 7.39
C ARG A 790 -15.59 -10.98 6.84
N LEU A 791 -15.08 -10.85 5.60
CA LEU A 791 -14.91 -9.57 4.92
C LEU A 791 -16.27 -8.88 4.78
N GLU A 792 -16.34 -7.60 5.12
CA GLU A 792 -17.57 -6.79 5.08
C GLU A 792 -18.68 -7.28 6.04
N ASP A 793 -18.29 -8.09 7.02
CA ASP A 793 -19.08 -8.66 8.12
C ASP A 793 -18.23 -8.56 9.40
N THR A 794 -18.66 -9.13 10.53
CA THR A 794 -17.95 -9.07 11.82
C THR A 794 -17.75 -10.46 12.45
N TYR A 795 -16.66 -10.64 13.21
CA TYR A 795 -16.45 -11.81 14.07
C TYR A 795 -17.28 -11.77 15.35
N PHE A 796 -17.69 -10.59 15.83
CA PHE A 796 -18.55 -10.46 17.00
C PHE A 796 -19.37 -9.15 16.99
N GLU A 797 -20.43 -9.14 17.76
CA GLU A 797 -21.29 -7.97 17.98
C GLU A 797 -21.47 -7.73 19.48
N VAL A 798 -21.35 -6.48 19.90
CA VAL A 798 -21.92 -6.01 21.16
C VAL A 798 -23.32 -5.54 20.83
N GLN A 799 -24.33 -6.24 21.33
CA GLN A 799 -25.73 -5.93 21.09
C GLN A 799 -26.36 -5.31 22.34
N ARG A 800 -27.17 -4.27 22.15
CA ARG A 800 -27.99 -3.61 23.19
C ARG A 800 -29.45 -4.01 23.02
N TYR A 801 -30.14 -4.28 24.12
CA TYR A 801 -31.58 -4.46 24.13
C TYR A 801 -32.29 -3.10 24.13
N THR A 802 -33.22 -2.91 23.19
CA THR A 802 -33.93 -1.65 22.98
C THR A 802 -35.31 -1.64 23.65
N ASP A 803 -35.87 -0.46 23.88
CA ASP A 803 -37.23 -0.29 24.42
C ASP A 803 -38.33 -0.91 23.55
N LEU A 804 -38.01 -1.19 22.27
CA LEU A 804 -38.87 -1.90 21.32
C LEU A 804 -38.87 -3.43 21.51
N GLY A 805 -38.10 -3.96 22.46
CA GLY A 805 -37.97 -5.40 22.72
C GLY A 805 -37.06 -6.12 21.72
N LEU A 806 -36.16 -5.39 21.05
CA LEU A 806 -35.27 -5.91 20.00
C LEU A 806 -33.80 -5.72 20.38
N TRP A 807 -32.95 -6.65 19.96
CA TRP A 807 -31.49 -6.51 20.05
C TRP A 807 -30.97 -5.73 18.85
N GLU A 808 -30.24 -4.65 19.12
CA GLU A 808 -29.59 -3.76 18.14
C GLU A 808 -28.07 -3.88 18.26
N VAL A 809 -27.34 -3.91 17.13
CA VAL A 809 -25.87 -3.93 17.13
C VAL A 809 -25.34 -2.54 17.44
N GLU A 810 -24.56 -2.41 18.51
CA GLU A 810 -23.98 -1.13 18.95
C GLU A 810 -22.46 -1.07 18.81
N ARG A 811 -21.76 -2.20 18.91
CA ARG A 811 -20.34 -2.33 18.49
C ARG A 811 -20.11 -3.61 17.71
N THR A 812 -19.01 -3.64 16.98
CA THR A 812 -18.51 -4.72 16.12
C THR A 812 -16.98 -4.71 16.15
N ASP A 813 -16.34 -5.75 15.62
CA ASP A 813 -14.88 -5.84 15.43
C ASP A 813 -14.24 -4.72 14.56
N GLY A 814 -15.06 -3.83 14.00
CA GLY A 814 -14.64 -2.63 13.29
C GLY A 814 -14.39 -1.41 14.17
N HIS A 815 -14.73 -1.45 15.47
CA HIS A 815 -14.61 -0.34 16.41
C HIS A 815 -13.30 -0.39 17.21
N HIS A 816 -12.59 0.75 17.32
CA HIS A 816 -11.33 0.89 18.07
C HIS A 816 -11.44 0.59 19.57
N SER A 817 -12.64 0.71 20.15
CA SER A 817 -12.94 0.38 21.54
C SER A 817 -13.10 -1.12 21.81
N THR A 818 -13.00 -1.95 20.77
CA THR A 818 -13.17 -3.40 20.88
C THR A 818 -11.94 -4.14 20.38
N THR A 819 -11.72 -5.35 20.88
CA THR A 819 -10.61 -6.22 20.47
C THR A 819 -11.07 -7.68 20.38
N MET A 820 -10.41 -8.45 19.52
CA MET A 820 -10.57 -9.90 19.46
C MET A 820 -9.19 -10.54 19.54
N ARG A 821 -9.01 -11.48 20.47
CA ARG A 821 -7.78 -12.26 20.62
C ARG A 821 -8.11 -13.75 20.54
N TRP A 822 -7.45 -14.44 19.61
CA TRP A 822 -7.57 -15.88 19.43
C TRP A 822 -6.35 -16.58 20.00
N THR A 823 -6.56 -17.75 20.61
CA THR A 823 -5.46 -18.54 21.19
C THR A 823 -5.68 -20.02 20.91
N ARG A 824 -4.69 -20.66 20.30
CA ARG A 824 -4.62 -22.12 20.20
C ARG A 824 -4.38 -22.69 21.60
N THR A 825 -5.32 -23.48 22.10
CA THR A 825 -5.24 -24.12 23.44
C THR A 825 -4.66 -25.53 23.38
N ASN A 826 -4.77 -26.21 22.23
CA ASN A 826 -4.12 -27.49 21.98
C ASN A 826 -3.83 -27.66 20.48
N GLU A 827 -2.56 -27.76 20.09
CA GLU A 827 -2.15 -27.90 18.69
C GLU A 827 -2.55 -29.25 18.08
N LEU A 828 -2.28 -30.36 18.79
CA LEU A 828 -2.55 -31.72 18.30
C LEU A 828 -4.06 -32.01 18.20
N HIS A 829 -4.85 -31.47 19.12
CA HIS A 829 -6.31 -31.60 19.09
C HIS A 829 -6.98 -30.56 18.17
N GLY A 830 -6.30 -29.46 17.84
CA GLY A 830 -6.86 -28.37 17.06
C GLY A 830 -7.87 -27.49 17.83
N SER A 831 -7.78 -27.42 19.16
CA SER A 831 -8.68 -26.59 19.98
C SER A 831 -8.17 -25.18 20.18
N SER A 832 -9.10 -24.22 20.23
CA SER A 832 -8.82 -22.80 20.45
C SER A 832 -9.90 -22.10 21.26
N LYS A 833 -9.55 -20.95 21.84
CA LYS A 833 -10.48 -19.99 22.43
C LYS A 833 -10.43 -18.65 21.68
N VAL A 834 -11.52 -17.91 21.72
CA VAL A 834 -11.61 -16.51 21.29
C VAL A 834 -12.01 -15.67 22.50
N GLU A 835 -11.28 -14.60 22.74
CA GLU A 835 -11.48 -13.62 23.79
C GLU A 835 -11.92 -12.32 23.11
N VAL A 836 -13.09 -11.81 23.47
CA VAL A 836 -13.63 -10.54 22.97
C VAL A 836 -13.52 -9.53 24.09
N GLY A 837 -12.82 -8.42 23.84
CA GLY A 837 -12.69 -7.29 24.74
C GLY A 837 -13.51 -6.09 24.25
N TRP A 838 -14.15 -5.37 25.17
CA TRP A 838 -14.80 -4.08 24.93
C TRP A 838 -14.46 -3.10 26.06
N ASN A 839 -13.83 -1.99 25.69
CA ASN A 839 -13.58 -0.85 26.56
C ASN A 839 -14.81 0.08 26.44
N VAL A 840 -15.67 0.09 27.47
CA VAL A 840 -16.91 0.90 27.47
C VAL A 840 -16.57 2.38 27.35
N GLU A 841 -17.07 3.05 26.31
CA GLU A 841 -16.81 4.48 26.11
C GLU A 841 -17.73 5.35 26.99
N PRO A 842 -17.33 6.57 27.41
CA PRO A 842 -18.14 7.44 28.28
C PRO A 842 -19.50 7.85 27.72
N TRP A 843 -19.68 7.79 26.39
CA TRP A 843 -20.94 8.08 25.69
C TRP A 843 -21.77 6.82 25.40
N THR A 844 -21.39 5.66 25.92
CA THR A 844 -22.18 4.42 25.80
C THR A 844 -23.56 4.62 26.44
N ARG A 845 -24.61 4.13 25.78
CA ARG A 845 -25.98 4.22 26.30
C ARG A 845 -26.14 3.26 27.48
N SER A 846 -26.77 3.69 28.56
CA SER A 846 -27.13 2.75 29.62
C SER A 846 -28.18 1.76 29.11
N GLY A 847 -28.07 0.49 29.49
CA GLY A 847 -28.99 -0.55 29.03
C GLY A 847 -28.56 -1.97 29.38
N LEU A 848 -29.33 -2.92 28.87
CA LEU A 848 -29.02 -4.35 28.90
C LEU A 848 -28.26 -4.73 27.61
N TYR A 849 -27.19 -5.48 27.75
CA TYR A 849 -26.24 -5.83 26.71
C TYR A 849 -25.95 -7.33 26.66
N ARG A 850 -25.47 -7.80 25.52
CA ARG A 850 -24.85 -9.13 25.35
C ARG A 850 -23.78 -9.08 24.26
N ILE A 851 -22.85 -10.04 24.30
CA ILE A 851 -21.86 -10.24 23.25
C ILE A 851 -22.20 -11.50 22.47
N VAL A 852 -22.26 -11.37 21.14
CA VAL A 852 -22.48 -12.47 20.20
C VAL A 852 -21.20 -12.71 19.41
N TYR A 853 -20.68 -13.94 19.42
CA TYR A 853 -19.50 -14.35 18.67
C TYR A 853 -19.90 -15.22 17.49
N TYR A 854 -19.37 -14.94 16.29
CA TYR A 854 -19.57 -15.70 15.07
C TYR A 854 -18.26 -16.36 14.64
N GLY A 855 -18.29 -17.69 14.49
CA GLY A 855 -17.11 -18.48 14.13
C GLY A 855 -17.40 -19.47 13.01
N ASP A 856 -16.34 -19.87 12.31
CA ASP A 856 -16.39 -20.84 11.23
C ASP A 856 -15.40 -21.97 11.53
N ARG A 857 -15.89 -23.20 11.71
CA ARG A 857 -15.07 -24.37 12.09
C ARG A 857 -14.77 -25.27 10.91
N LYS A 858 -13.53 -25.78 10.81
CA LYS A 858 -13.15 -26.76 9.79
C LYS A 858 -13.25 -28.18 10.32
N THR A 859 -14.19 -28.95 9.78
CA THR A 859 -14.46 -30.32 10.22
C THR A 859 -13.29 -31.26 9.89
N PRO A 860 -12.81 -32.09 10.85
CA PRO A 860 -11.79 -33.10 10.60
C PRO A 860 -12.13 -34.03 9.42
N PHE A 861 -11.09 -34.49 8.72
CA PHE A 861 -11.10 -35.40 7.54
C PHE A 861 -11.84 -34.91 6.30
N THR A 862 -13.05 -34.35 6.45
CA THR A 862 -13.86 -33.81 5.33
C THR A 862 -13.39 -32.43 4.88
N GLY A 863 -12.74 -31.66 5.76
CA GLY A 863 -12.30 -30.30 5.49
C GLY A 863 -13.43 -29.28 5.31
N LYS A 864 -14.70 -29.68 5.51
CA LYS A 864 -15.87 -28.81 5.34
C LYS A 864 -15.91 -27.74 6.43
N ILE A 865 -15.98 -26.48 6.01
CA ILE A 865 -16.18 -25.32 6.88
C ILE A 865 -17.68 -25.20 7.20
N GLN A 866 -18.01 -24.94 8.47
CA GLN A 866 -19.39 -24.74 8.94
C GLN A 866 -19.44 -23.57 9.93
N PRO A 867 -20.40 -22.64 9.79
CA PRO A 867 -20.57 -21.56 10.76
C PRO A 867 -21.18 -22.07 12.07
N PHE A 868 -20.90 -21.35 13.15
CA PHE A 868 -21.55 -21.46 14.46
C PHE A 868 -21.60 -20.07 15.11
N ALA A 869 -22.41 -19.95 16.17
CA ALA A 869 -22.48 -18.74 16.98
C ALA A 869 -22.45 -19.08 18.48
N GLY A 870 -21.88 -18.19 19.29
CA GLY A 870 -21.95 -18.19 20.74
C GLY A 870 -22.58 -16.90 21.23
N VAL A 871 -23.29 -16.93 22.36
CA VAL A 871 -23.94 -15.76 22.96
C VAL A 871 -23.62 -15.74 24.45
N SER A 872 -23.15 -14.59 24.97
CA SER A 872 -22.90 -14.40 26.40
C SER A 872 -24.19 -14.38 27.21
N SER A 873 -24.06 -14.53 28.53
CA SER A 873 -25.07 -14.02 29.46
C SER A 873 -25.31 -12.53 29.21
N GLU A 874 -26.53 -12.09 29.52
CA GLU A 874 -26.92 -10.68 29.45
C GLU A 874 -26.35 -9.92 30.66
N PHE A 875 -25.95 -8.66 30.47
CA PHE A 875 -25.34 -7.82 31.50
C PHE A 875 -25.76 -6.36 31.34
N TYR A 876 -25.70 -5.58 32.42
CA TYR A 876 -26.05 -4.16 32.39
C TYR A 876 -24.81 -3.26 32.22
N VAL A 877 -25.00 -2.13 31.54
CA VAL A 877 -24.04 -1.01 31.52
C VAL A 877 -24.79 0.21 32.08
N VAL A 878 -24.31 0.79 33.19
CA VAL A 878 -25.07 1.74 34.05
C VAL A 878 -24.26 2.89 34.63
#